data_AF-A0A2E6SU94-F1
#
_entry.id   AF-A0A2E6SU94-F1
#
_cell.length_a   1.000
_cell.length_b   1.000
_cell.length_c   1.000
_cell.angle_alpha   90.00
_cell.angle_beta   90.00
_cell.angle_gamma   90.00
#
_symmetry.space_group_name_H-M   'P 1'
#
loop_
_entity.id
_entity.type
_entity.pdbx_description
1 polymer ?
#
loop_
_entity_poly.entity_id
_entity_poly.type
_entity_poly.pdbx_seq_one_letter_code
_entity_poly.pdbx_strand_id
1 'polypeptide(L)'
;MNKIFLSVFSLFSLFVWAGENSIQLAELQEKYSDEYAVFLSKNEHIHIKTKGNSYEIYNDISWEMLYLSDKAKAFANQTVQFSDFIEIQNLKAYSFMPVGGNPDHLKKVKVNEFTTEDVYSGSYFFHDNKQIAFQYPGSEAGTKIKCSYRENIKDPKFLGSSFLMSYLPTLHSQYSISFPSNVDVKFKLFNTEDFEFEHTKITKGGITTLSWKAENKEAYERVSGGPSLRYYTPHLVMYIGEIRLKDTTETVLPNLDGLYNWYYSLIKDVNSEEDSSLKAITLDLVRSIQGRDEKARVIFNWVQDNIKYVAFEDGMGGFIPRTAASVCHKRYGDCKDMASIITDMLRYAGIEGNITWVGSDELPYDYTEIATPIVDNHMIASYRNEQNEVVILDAVGTYTPVGYPTEFIQGKQALISKGQGDYEVYRIPVVPKEKNKEVDFVSMKLEGDKLIGTGQIEALGYTKFNYVYKLANMSNNDDQRNYIESYLEKGSNKFRVDESQFFGLKNRDTSLIIDYKFNLEDYSKTVDSETYVNLNLDRDFKNSKLDIEERKGVGRKFDHTTDNYYEVEFKIPKGSKVTYVPDNAMFENEQFGFSIKYEQTAEKITLKKNIYVDTLMVEEALFEEWNKMVKKLKNAYKEVIIIKKNKNE
;
A
#
# COMPACT_ATOMS: atom_id res chain seq x y z
N MET A 1 -23.81 -24.57 -56.56
CA MET A 1 -24.62 -25.50 -55.73
C MET A 1 -23.72 -26.10 -54.66
N ASN A 2 -24.13 -25.87 -53.40
CA ASN A 2 -23.80 -26.53 -52.14
C ASN A 2 -22.35 -26.65 -51.66
N LYS A 3 -22.00 -25.65 -50.84
CA LYS A 3 -21.09 -25.73 -49.68
C LYS A 3 -21.65 -26.72 -48.64
N ILE A 4 -20.80 -27.58 -48.08
CA ILE A 4 -21.04 -28.22 -46.78
C ILE A 4 -19.85 -27.87 -45.89
N PHE A 5 -20.08 -26.94 -44.97
CA PHE A 5 -19.22 -26.64 -43.83
C PHE A 5 -19.38 -27.80 -42.84
N LEU A 6 -18.29 -28.53 -42.54
CA LEU A 6 -18.24 -29.43 -41.40
C LEU A 6 -17.98 -28.60 -40.13
N SER A 7 -19.00 -28.48 -39.29
CA SER A 7 -18.89 -27.95 -37.93
C SER A 7 -18.10 -28.94 -37.08
N VAL A 8 -16.90 -28.54 -36.64
CA VAL A 8 -16.16 -29.24 -35.58
C VAL A 8 -16.86 -28.92 -34.26
N PHE A 9 -17.62 -29.89 -33.75
CA PHE A 9 -18.14 -29.87 -32.39
C PHE A 9 -16.96 -29.99 -31.42
N SER A 10 -16.57 -28.88 -30.77
CA SER A 10 -15.78 -28.95 -29.55
C SER A 10 -16.61 -29.66 -28.49
N LEU A 11 -16.23 -30.89 -28.14
CA LEU A 11 -16.73 -31.55 -26.94
C LEU A 11 -16.32 -30.71 -25.73
N PHE A 12 -17.25 -29.87 -25.27
CA PHE A 12 -17.34 -29.48 -23.87
C PHE A 12 -17.50 -30.76 -23.05
N SER A 13 -16.43 -31.23 -22.42
CA SER A 13 -16.59 -31.98 -21.17
C SER A 13 -17.03 -30.97 -20.11
N LEU A 14 -18.32 -30.65 -20.12
CA LEU A 14 -19.04 -30.34 -18.89
C LEU A 14 -18.77 -31.53 -17.97
N PHE A 15 -17.88 -31.36 -17.00
CA PHE A 15 -17.96 -32.17 -15.78
C PHE A 15 -19.28 -31.78 -15.12
N VAL A 16 -20.35 -32.43 -15.54
CA VAL A 16 -21.54 -32.59 -14.71
C VAL A 16 -21.06 -33.43 -13.54
N TRP A 17 -20.86 -32.79 -12.39
CA TRP A 17 -20.83 -33.50 -11.12
C TRP A 17 -22.21 -34.12 -10.92
N ALA A 18 -22.39 -35.33 -11.46
CA ALA A 18 -23.52 -36.19 -11.12
C ALA A 18 -23.16 -36.85 -9.78
N GLY A 19 -23.55 -36.17 -8.72
CA GLY A 19 -23.37 -36.54 -7.33
C GLY A 19 -24.02 -35.48 -6.46
N GLU A 20 -25.35 -35.43 -6.45
CA GLU A 20 -26.12 -34.70 -5.44
C GLU A 20 -25.89 -35.38 -4.07
N ASN A 21 -24.78 -35.03 -3.40
CA ASN A 21 -24.93 -34.73 -1.99
C ASN A 21 -25.49 -33.32 -1.97
N SER A 22 -26.79 -33.17 -1.71
CA SER A 22 -27.37 -31.86 -1.47
C SER A 22 -26.62 -31.25 -0.29
N ILE A 23 -25.72 -30.30 -0.56
CA ILE A 23 -25.04 -29.53 0.47
C ILE A 23 -26.15 -28.91 1.32
N GLN A 24 -26.33 -29.41 2.54
CA GLN A 24 -27.43 -29.01 3.39
C GLN A 24 -27.09 -27.66 4.01
N LEU A 25 -27.97 -26.67 3.81
CA LEU A 25 -27.83 -25.33 4.38
C LEU A 25 -27.51 -25.39 5.89
N ALA A 26 -28.14 -26.31 6.61
CA ALA A 26 -27.92 -26.51 8.05
C ALA A 26 -26.47 -26.92 8.39
N GLU A 27 -25.87 -27.83 7.63
CA GLU A 27 -24.48 -28.26 7.85
C GLU A 27 -23.49 -27.11 7.63
N LEU A 28 -23.72 -26.28 6.62
CA LEU A 28 -22.89 -25.11 6.36
C LEU A 28 -23.10 -23.99 7.38
N GLN A 29 -24.33 -23.81 7.88
CA GLN A 29 -24.63 -22.88 8.96
C GLN A 29 -23.96 -23.32 10.27
N GLU A 30 -23.90 -24.63 10.53
CA GLU A 30 -23.19 -25.17 11.69
C GLU A 30 -21.68 -25.01 11.53
N LYS A 31 -21.13 -25.35 10.36
CA LYS A 31 -19.69 -25.26 10.09
C LYS A 31 -19.17 -23.82 10.11
N TYR A 32 -19.92 -22.89 9.53
CA TYR A 32 -19.52 -21.48 9.37
C TYR A 32 -20.47 -20.56 10.15
N SER A 33 -20.62 -20.80 11.45
CA SER A 33 -21.60 -20.10 12.31
C SER A 33 -21.38 -18.60 12.43
N ASP A 34 -20.13 -18.14 12.25
CA ASP A 34 -19.76 -16.73 12.30
C ASP A 34 -19.83 -16.03 10.94
N GLU A 35 -20.16 -16.77 9.89
CA GLU A 35 -20.21 -16.27 8.52
C GLU A 35 -21.64 -16.07 8.03
N TYR A 36 -21.82 -15.07 7.18
CA TYR A 36 -23.14 -14.79 6.60
C TYR A 36 -23.34 -15.48 5.26
N ALA A 37 -22.26 -15.86 4.57
CA ALA A 37 -22.31 -16.51 3.28
C ALA A 37 -21.09 -17.41 3.06
N VAL A 38 -21.17 -18.29 2.06
CA VAL A 38 -20.07 -19.16 1.64
C VAL A 38 -20.04 -19.24 0.12
N PHE A 39 -18.85 -19.24 -0.48
CA PHE A 39 -18.71 -19.60 -1.89
C PHE A 39 -18.84 -21.11 -2.04
N LEU A 40 -19.87 -21.56 -2.75
CA LEU A 40 -19.98 -22.96 -3.15
C LEU A 40 -18.95 -23.27 -4.24
N SER A 41 -18.73 -22.35 -5.17
CA SER A 41 -17.67 -22.49 -6.17
C SER A 41 -17.11 -21.14 -6.63
N LYS A 42 -15.82 -21.12 -6.95
CA LYS A 42 -15.14 -20.06 -7.70
C LYS A 42 -14.26 -20.72 -8.76
N ASN A 43 -14.52 -20.43 -10.03
CA ASN A 43 -13.80 -21.02 -11.15
C ASN A 43 -13.30 -19.93 -12.09
N GLU A 44 -12.03 -20.08 -12.47
CA GLU A 44 -11.35 -19.25 -13.44
C GLU A 44 -10.65 -20.15 -14.46
N HIS A 45 -10.87 -19.88 -15.75
CA HIS A 45 -10.25 -20.63 -16.83
C HIS A 45 -9.76 -19.71 -17.94
N ILE A 46 -8.44 -19.56 -18.03
CA ILE A 46 -7.80 -18.86 -19.13
C ILE A 46 -7.70 -19.77 -20.34
N HIS A 47 -8.14 -19.27 -21.49
CA HIS A 47 -7.99 -19.90 -22.78
C HIS A 47 -7.02 -19.10 -23.63
N ILE A 48 -5.94 -19.74 -24.08
CA ILE A 48 -5.08 -19.22 -25.13
C ILE A 48 -5.31 -20.05 -26.37
N LYS A 49 -5.65 -19.39 -27.48
CA LYS A 49 -5.84 -20.01 -28.78
C LYS A 49 -4.98 -19.32 -29.81
N THR A 50 -4.45 -20.09 -30.76
CA THR A 50 -3.69 -19.56 -31.90
C THR A 50 -4.29 -20.06 -33.21
N LYS A 51 -4.34 -19.21 -34.23
CA LYS A 51 -4.79 -19.56 -35.58
C LYS A 51 -4.00 -18.79 -36.63
N GLY A 52 -3.13 -19.47 -37.36
CA GLY A 52 -2.26 -18.80 -38.35
C GLY A 52 -1.33 -17.81 -37.66
N ASN A 53 -1.49 -16.52 -37.98
CA ASN A 53 -0.71 -15.42 -37.41
C ASN A 53 -1.50 -14.57 -36.39
N SER A 54 -2.57 -15.12 -35.80
CA SER A 54 -3.31 -14.45 -34.73
C SER A 54 -3.47 -15.37 -33.53
N TYR A 55 -3.72 -14.75 -32.37
CA TYR A 55 -4.11 -15.43 -31.15
C TYR A 55 -5.32 -14.74 -30.51
N GLU A 56 -5.96 -15.45 -29.60
CA GLU A 56 -7.07 -14.98 -28.78
C GLU A 56 -6.79 -15.45 -27.35
N ILE A 57 -6.89 -14.53 -26.39
CA ILE A 57 -6.72 -14.82 -24.96
C ILE A 57 -7.96 -14.32 -24.24
N TYR A 58 -8.64 -15.21 -23.52
CA TYR A 58 -9.77 -14.81 -22.70
C TYR A 58 -9.87 -15.67 -21.46
N ASN A 59 -10.44 -15.12 -20.40
CA ASN A 59 -10.62 -15.75 -19.11
C ASN A 59 -12.11 -15.92 -18.83
N ASP A 60 -12.58 -17.16 -18.70
CA ASP A 60 -13.95 -17.48 -18.33
C ASP A 60 -14.04 -17.59 -16.80
N ILE A 61 -14.80 -16.69 -16.18
CA ILE A 61 -14.97 -16.60 -14.72
C ILE A 61 -16.39 -16.99 -14.36
N SER A 62 -16.53 -17.80 -13.31
CA SER A 62 -17.82 -18.06 -12.68
C SER A 62 -17.71 -18.30 -11.19
N TRP A 63 -18.72 -17.88 -10.45
CA TRP A 63 -18.81 -18.17 -9.02
C TRP A 63 -20.26 -18.34 -8.58
N GLU A 64 -20.42 -19.08 -7.49
CA GLU A 64 -21.70 -19.31 -6.80
C GLU A 64 -21.50 -19.12 -5.31
N MET A 65 -22.37 -18.32 -4.70
CA MET A 65 -22.39 -18.04 -3.28
C MET A 65 -23.74 -18.43 -2.68
N LEU A 66 -23.73 -19.08 -1.53
CA LEU A 66 -24.90 -19.41 -0.72
C LEU A 66 -25.00 -18.47 0.47
N TYR A 67 -26.19 -17.92 0.70
CA TYR A 67 -26.49 -17.13 1.89
C TYR A 67 -26.81 -18.05 3.07
N LEU A 68 -26.05 -17.92 4.15
CA LEU A 68 -26.25 -18.67 5.39
C LEU A 68 -27.23 -17.97 6.34
N SER A 69 -27.40 -16.66 6.20
CA SER A 69 -28.33 -15.85 7.01
C SER A 69 -28.90 -14.68 6.22
N ASP A 70 -29.86 -13.96 6.81
CA ASP A 70 -30.45 -12.76 6.23
C ASP A 70 -29.48 -11.56 6.14
N LYS A 71 -28.43 -11.58 6.97
CA LYS A 71 -27.33 -10.60 6.94
C LYS A 71 -26.48 -10.69 5.66
N ALA A 72 -26.55 -11.82 4.94
CA ALA A 72 -25.88 -12.01 3.65
C ALA A 72 -26.32 -11.01 2.57
N LYS A 73 -27.42 -10.28 2.79
CA LYS A 73 -27.84 -9.14 1.96
C LYS A 73 -26.73 -8.09 1.74
N ALA A 74 -25.74 -8.02 2.63
CA ALA A 74 -24.55 -7.19 2.45
C ALA A 74 -23.74 -7.55 1.19
N PHE A 75 -23.84 -8.79 0.72
CA PHE A 75 -23.21 -9.30 -0.51
C PHE A 75 -24.12 -9.20 -1.74
N ALA A 76 -25.33 -8.63 -1.62
CA ALA A 76 -26.25 -8.53 -2.75
C ALA A 76 -25.75 -7.56 -3.83
N ASN A 77 -25.03 -6.50 -3.43
CA ASN A 77 -24.40 -5.57 -4.37
C ASN A 77 -23.08 -6.18 -4.84
N GLN A 78 -22.91 -6.29 -6.15
CA GLN A 78 -21.74 -6.86 -6.78
C GLN A 78 -21.23 -5.94 -7.88
N THR A 79 -19.92 -6.00 -8.11
CA THR A 79 -19.26 -5.27 -9.18
C THR A 79 -18.35 -6.21 -9.95
N VAL A 80 -18.20 -5.97 -11.25
CA VAL A 80 -17.14 -6.56 -12.09
C VAL A 80 -16.31 -5.42 -12.65
N GLN A 81 -15.03 -5.38 -12.30
CA GLN A 81 -14.11 -4.36 -12.77
C GLN A 81 -13.55 -4.71 -14.14
N PHE A 82 -13.25 -3.69 -14.94
CA PHE A 82 -12.70 -3.83 -16.28
C PHE A 82 -11.95 -2.56 -16.69
N SER A 83 -11.16 -2.64 -17.76
CA SER A 83 -10.30 -1.55 -18.24
C SER A 83 -10.18 -1.61 -19.76
N ASP A 84 -9.36 -0.76 -20.37
CA ASP A 84 -9.14 -0.84 -21.82
C ASP A 84 -8.40 -2.12 -22.24
N PHE A 85 -7.63 -2.72 -21.32
CA PHE A 85 -6.90 -3.98 -21.55
C PHE A 85 -7.75 -5.24 -21.33
N ILE A 86 -8.79 -5.14 -20.50
CA ILE A 86 -9.66 -6.25 -20.12
C ILE A 86 -11.10 -5.85 -20.40
N GLU A 87 -11.70 -6.45 -21.43
CA GLU A 87 -13.10 -6.20 -21.78
C GLU A 87 -14.02 -7.29 -21.22
N ILE A 88 -15.17 -6.90 -20.64
CA ILE A 88 -16.16 -7.86 -20.12
C ILE A 88 -17.18 -8.22 -21.18
N GLN A 89 -17.36 -9.52 -21.38
CA GLN A 89 -18.33 -10.10 -22.29
C GLN A 89 -19.22 -11.11 -21.57
N ASN A 90 -20.44 -11.29 -22.09
CA ASN A 90 -21.37 -12.33 -21.66
C ASN A 90 -21.69 -12.34 -20.15
N LEU A 91 -21.65 -11.19 -19.47
CA LEU A 91 -22.00 -11.07 -18.05
C LEU A 91 -23.43 -11.56 -17.80
N LYS A 92 -23.56 -12.54 -16.91
CA LYS A 92 -24.82 -13.13 -16.48
C LYS A 92 -24.82 -13.28 -14.97
N ALA A 93 -25.90 -12.80 -14.35
CA ALA A 93 -26.12 -12.94 -12.92
C ALA A 93 -27.53 -13.50 -12.64
N TYR A 94 -27.62 -14.44 -11.72
CA TYR A 94 -28.87 -15.10 -11.31
C TYR A 94 -28.96 -15.27 -9.80
N SER A 95 -30.14 -15.03 -9.24
CA SER A 95 -30.50 -15.41 -7.88
C SER A 95 -31.41 -16.63 -7.91
N PHE A 96 -31.23 -17.56 -6.98
CA PHE A 96 -32.06 -18.73 -6.76
C PHE A 96 -32.58 -18.65 -5.32
N MET A 97 -33.81 -18.17 -5.16
CA MET A 97 -34.39 -17.83 -3.85
C MET A 97 -35.33 -18.94 -3.37
N PRO A 98 -35.30 -19.30 -2.08
CA PRO A 98 -36.27 -20.21 -1.48
C PRO A 98 -37.73 -19.79 -1.76
N VAL A 99 -38.59 -20.74 -2.11
CA VAL A 99 -40.04 -20.52 -2.27
C VAL A 99 -40.73 -20.95 -0.98
N GLY A 100 -41.40 -20.01 -0.31
CA GLY A 100 -42.07 -20.28 0.97
C GLY A 100 -41.10 -20.68 2.08
N GLY A 101 -39.86 -20.21 2.03
CA GLY A 101 -38.81 -20.54 3.00
C GLY A 101 -38.19 -21.94 2.85
N ASN A 102 -38.53 -22.69 1.80
CA ASN A 102 -37.95 -24.01 1.55
C ASN A 102 -36.66 -23.89 0.69
N PRO A 103 -35.47 -24.19 1.24
CA PRO A 103 -34.20 -24.10 0.52
C PRO A 103 -34.04 -25.13 -0.60
N ASP A 104 -34.85 -26.19 -0.62
CA ASP A 104 -34.83 -27.22 -1.67
C ASP A 104 -35.70 -26.84 -2.88
N HIS A 105 -36.60 -25.86 -2.72
CA HIS A 105 -37.45 -25.35 -3.80
C HIS A 105 -37.08 -23.91 -4.13
N LEU A 106 -36.24 -23.74 -5.16
CA LEU A 106 -35.68 -22.44 -5.52
C LEU A 106 -36.37 -21.82 -6.76
N LYS A 107 -36.75 -20.55 -6.64
CA LYS A 107 -37.16 -19.70 -7.77
C LYS A 107 -35.93 -19.03 -8.38
N LYS A 108 -35.65 -19.32 -9.64
CA LYS A 108 -34.61 -18.64 -10.42
C LYS A 108 -35.08 -17.26 -10.89
N VAL A 109 -34.29 -16.23 -10.62
CA VAL A 109 -34.51 -14.85 -11.07
C VAL A 109 -33.23 -14.35 -11.73
N LYS A 110 -33.37 -13.76 -12.92
CA LYS A 110 -32.25 -13.15 -13.66
C LYS A 110 -32.09 -11.70 -13.22
N VAL A 111 -30.86 -11.27 -12.97
CA VAL A 111 -30.52 -9.85 -12.82
C VAL A 111 -30.53 -9.20 -14.21
N ASN A 112 -31.28 -8.11 -14.36
CA ASN A 112 -31.46 -7.44 -15.65
C ASN A 112 -30.85 -6.04 -15.68
N GLU A 113 -30.58 -5.44 -14.52
CA GLU A 113 -30.01 -4.11 -14.40
C GLU A 113 -28.51 -4.22 -14.13
N PHE A 114 -27.74 -3.66 -15.05
CA PHE A 114 -26.28 -3.57 -14.98
C PHE A 114 -25.90 -2.13 -15.30
N THR A 115 -25.27 -1.46 -14.35
CA THR A 115 -24.87 -0.05 -14.50
C THR A 115 -23.37 0.01 -14.68
N THR A 116 -22.91 0.67 -15.73
CA THR A 116 -21.48 0.95 -15.89
C THR A 116 -21.16 2.27 -15.21
N GLU A 117 -20.16 2.26 -14.34
CA GLU A 117 -19.73 3.40 -13.54
C GLU A 117 -18.20 3.52 -13.59
N ASP A 118 -17.68 4.73 -13.48
CA ASP A 118 -16.25 4.96 -13.30
C ASP A 118 -15.86 4.64 -11.84
N VAL A 119 -14.73 3.95 -11.65
CA VAL A 119 -14.23 3.59 -10.31
C VAL A 119 -13.48 4.77 -9.69
N TYR A 120 -14.19 5.75 -9.14
CA TYR A 120 -13.54 6.86 -8.44
C TYR A 120 -12.88 6.40 -7.15
N SER A 121 -11.54 6.38 -7.12
CA SER A 121 -10.78 6.45 -5.87
C SER A 121 -10.17 7.84 -5.78
N GLY A 122 -10.25 8.50 -4.62
CA GLY A 122 -9.86 9.91 -4.43
C GLY A 122 -8.40 10.26 -4.81
N SER A 123 -7.59 9.28 -5.18
CA SER A 123 -6.20 9.41 -5.65
C SER A 123 -6.02 9.43 -7.18
N TYR A 124 -7.01 9.04 -7.99
CA TYR A 124 -6.92 9.01 -9.46
C TYR A 124 -7.83 10.07 -10.10
N PHE A 125 -7.27 10.92 -10.95
CA PHE A 125 -8.03 11.99 -11.61
C PHE A 125 -8.61 11.51 -12.95
N PHE A 126 -7.87 10.68 -13.69
CA PHE A 126 -8.34 9.95 -14.85
C PHE A 126 -7.77 8.53 -14.85
N HIS A 127 -8.60 7.54 -15.10
CA HIS A 127 -8.21 6.13 -15.25
C HIS A 127 -9.23 5.44 -16.17
N ASP A 128 -8.83 4.37 -16.83
CA ASP A 128 -9.73 3.55 -17.66
C ASP A 128 -10.51 2.50 -16.85
N ASN A 129 -10.15 2.33 -15.58
CA ASN A 129 -10.84 1.39 -14.68
C ASN A 129 -12.31 1.77 -14.48
N LYS A 130 -13.17 0.89 -14.96
CA LYS A 130 -14.63 0.97 -14.83
C LYS A 130 -15.14 -0.25 -14.10
N GLN A 131 -16.37 -0.14 -13.60
CA GLN A 131 -17.07 -1.26 -13.01
C GLN A 131 -18.46 -1.41 -13.61
N ILE A 132 -18.90 -2.65 -13.75
CA ILE A 132 -20.30 -2.99 -13.97
C ILE A 132 -20.90 -3.34 -12.62
N ALA A 133 -21.71 -2.43 -12.06
CA ALA A 133 -22.42 -2.61 -10.80
C ALA A 133 -23.81 -3.21 -11.03
N PHE A 134 -24.20 -4.16 -10.17
CA PHE A 134 -25.50 -4.80 -10.21
C PHE A 134 -25.88 -5.35 -8.83
N GLN A 135 -27.18 -5.58 -8.63
CA GLN A 135 -27.71 -6.05 -7.35
C GLN A 135 -28.50 -7.34 -7.54
N TYR A 136 -28.26 -8.32 -6.66
CA TYR A 136 -29.04 -9.54 -6.61
C TYR A 136 -30.33 -9.35 -5.82
N PRO A 137 -31.48 -9.84 -6.31
CA PRO A 137 -32.69 -9.94 -5.52
C PRO A 137 -32.60 -11.13 -4.54
N GLY A 138 -33.32 -11.02 -3.43
CA GLY A 138 -33.39 -12.05 -2.39
C GLY A 138 -32.36 -11.86 -1.29
N SER A 139 -32.82 -12.00 -0.04
CA SER A 139 -31.99 -11.86 1.15
C SER A 139 -32.16 -13.01 2.12
N GLU A 140 -32.99 -14.01 1.82
CA GLU A 140 -33.30 -15.10 2.74
C GLU A 140 -32.16 -16.11 2.81
N ALA A 141 -31.95 -16.72 3.98
CA ALA A 141 -31.03 -17.85 4.12
C ALA A 141 -31.41 -18.98 3.16
N GLY A 142 -30.43 -19.61 2.51
CA GLY A 142 -30.65 -20.57 1.44
C GLY A 142 -30.69 -19.96 0.04
N THR A 143 -30.72 -18.63 -0.09
CA THR A 143 -30.57 -17.96 -1.40
C THR A 143 -29.19 -18.27 -1.99
N LYS A 144 -29.16 -18.69 -3.25
CA LYS A 144 -27.91 -18.85 -4.02
C LYS A 144 -27.80 -17.76 -5.06
N ILE A 145 -26.71 -17.01 -5.07
CA ILE A 145 -26.40 -16.04 -6.11
C ILE A 145 -25.25 -16.58 -6.98
N LYS A 146 -25.37 -16.41 -8.30
CA LYS A 146 -24.37 -16.85 -9.27
C LYS A 146 -24.00 -15.73 -10.22
N CYS A 147 -22.72 -15.65 -10.57
CA CYS A 147 -22.22 -14.79 -11.63
C CYS A 147 -21.35 -15.59 -12.59
N SER A 148 -21.41 -15.26 -13.87
CA SER A 148 -20.47 -15.75 -14.88
C SER A 148 -20.24 -14.69 -15.95
N TYR A 149 -19.00 -14.53 -16.38
CA TYR A 149 -18.62 -13.60 -17.43
C TYR A 149 -17.31 -14.04 -18.08
N ARG A 150 -16.96 -13.36 -19.17
CA ARG A 150 -15.70 -13.54 -19.87
C ARG A 150 -14.92 -12.23 -19.83
N GLU A 151 -13.66 -12.30 -19.46
CA GLU A 151 -12.68 -11.23 -19.66
C GLU A 151 -11.91 -11.52 -20.94
N ASN A 152 -11.95 -10.60 -21.90
CA ASN A 152 -11.11 -10.66 -23.09
C ASN A 152 -9.80 -9.92 -22.81
N ILE A 153 -8.68 -10.65 -22.80
CA ILE A 153 -7.34 -10.13 -22.47
C ILE A 153 -6.67 -9.70 -23.77
N LYS A 154 -6.54 -8.39 -23.99
CA LYS A 154 -6.06 -7.86 -25.27
C LYS A 154 -4.55 -7.93 -25.49
N ASP A 155 -3.77 -7.95 -24.41
CA ASP A 155 -2.31 -8.05 -24.46
C ASP A 155 -1.83 -9.25 -23.62
N PRO A 156 -1.01 -10.16 -24.19
CA PRO A 156 -0.52 -11.36 -23.51
C PRO A 156 0.36 -11.09 -22.27
N LYS A 157 0.78 -9.84 -22.04
CA LYS A 157 1.57 -9.44 -20.86
C LYS A 157 0.72 -9.26 -19.61
N PHE A 158 -0.60 -9.20 -19.74
CA PHE A 158 -1.53 -8.90 -18.64
C PHE A 158 -2.38 -10.10 -18.19
N LEU A 159 -1.75 -11.28 -18.05
CA LEU A 159 -2.43 -12.45 -17.46
C LEU A 159 -2.69 -12.30 -15.94
N GLY A 160 -1.95 -11.42 -15.26
CA GLY A 160 -2.18 -11.08 -13.85
C GLY A 160 -1.86 -12.20 -12.84
N SER A 161 -2.50 -12.09 -11.68
CA SER A 161 -2.41 -13.05 -10.58
C SER A 161 -3.78 -13.53 -10.16
N SER A 162 -3.89 -14.79 -9.71
CA SER A 162 -5.13 -15.33 -9.16
C SER A 162 -4.92 -15.95 -7.77
N PHE A 163 -5.94 -15.85 -6.92
CA PHE A 163 -5.95 -16.39 -5.57
C PHE A 163 -6.77 -17.67 -5.52
N LEU A 164 -6.29 -18.67 -4.77
CA LEU A 164 -7.03 -19.92 -4.56
C LEU A 164 -7.98 -19.85 -3.35
N MET A 165 -7.96 -18.74 -2.60
CA MET A 165 -8.80 -18.45 -1.43
C MET A 165 -9.59 -17.15 -1.63
N SER A 166 -10.59 -16.88 -0.79
CA SER A 166 -11.46 -15.70 -0.88
C SER A 166 -11.71 -15.07 0.50
N TYR A 167 -12.33 -13.89 0.54
CA TYR A 167 -12.76 -13.22 1.78
C TYR A 167 -13.96 -13.87 2.49
N LEU A 168 -14.46 -14.99 1.94
CA LEU A 168 -15.47 -15.86 2.54
C LEU A 168 -14.97 -17.30 2.41
N PRO A 169 -15.41 -18.21 3.29
CA PRO A 169 -15.11 -19.61 3.12
C PRO A 169 -15.55 -20.08 1.73
N THR A 170 -14.77 -20.98 1.14
CA THR A 170 -14.92 -21.44 -0.24
C THR A 170 -14.82 -22.95 -0.29
N LEU A 171 -15.90 -23.61 -0.71
CA LEU A 171 -15.94 -25.07 -0.79
C LEU A 171 -15.11 -25.58 -1.97
N HIS A 172 -15.28 -24.98 -3.15
CA HIS A 172 -14.55 -25.34 -4.36
C HIS A 172 -13.93 -24.11 -4.99
N SER A 173 -12.62 -24.11 -5.18
CA SER A 173 -11.88 -23.06 -5.88
C SER A 173 -10.99 -23.68 -6.94
N GLN A 174 -11.11 -23.22 -8.19
CA GLN A 174 -10.30 -23.73 -9.29
C GLN A 174 -9.77 -22.59 -10.16
N TYR A 175 -8.46 -22.56 -10.34
CA TYR A 175 -7.79 -21.78 -11.36
C TYR A 175 -7.22 -22.73 -12.42
N SER A 176 -7.36 -22.38 -13.69
CA SER A 176 -6.81 -23.19 -14.77
C SER A 176 -6.48 -22.38 -16.02
N ILE A 177 -5.58 -22.91 -16.83
CA ILE A 177 -5.18 -22.32 -18.10
C ILE A 177 -5.01 -23.41 -19.16
N SER A 178 -5.56 -23.19 -20.35
CA SER A 178 -5.41 -24.07 -21.51
C SER A 178 -4.72 -23.35 -22.66
N PHE A 179 -3.67 -23.95 -23.19
CA PHE A 179 -2.86 -23.35 -24.25
C PHE A 179 -2.31 -24.41 -25.21
N PRO A 180 -2.12 -24.08 -26.51
CA PRO A 180 -1.53 -24.99 -27.47
C PRO A 180 0.00 -25.07 -27.31
N SER A 181 0.59 -26.16 -27.79
CA SER A 181 2.04 -26.42 -27.68
C SER A 181 2.98 -25.32 -28.24
N ASN A 182 2.46 -24.45 -29.11
CA ASN A 182 3.19 -23.32 -29.69
C ASN A 182 3.20 -22.07 -28.79
N VAL A 183 2.61 -22.10 -27.60
CA VAL A 183 2.66 -21.03 -26.60
C VAL A 183 3.49 -21.50 -25.40
N ASP A 184 4.48 -20.71 -25.02
CA ASP A 184 5.29 -20.95 -23.82
C ASP A 184 4.65 -20.27 -22.61
N VAL A 185 3.87 -21.03 -21.82
CA VAL A 185 3.24 -20.57 -20.58
C VAL A 185 4.09 -20.98 -19.38
N LYS A 186 4.38 -20.01 -18.51
CA LYS A 186 5.12 -20.18 -17.26
C LYS A 186 4.26 -19.69 -16.09
N PHE A 187 4.61 -20.14 -14.88
CA PHE A 187 3.93 -19.70 -13.67
C PHE A 187 4.88 -19.64 -12.48
N LYS A 188 4.48 -18.88 -11.47
CA LYS A 188 5.11 -18.86 -10.16
C LYS A 188 4.04 -18.89 -9.06
N LEU A 189 4.33 -19.64 -7.99
CA LEU A 189 3.49 -19.76 -6.81
C LEU A 189 4.09 -18.93 -5.67
N PHE A 190 3.24 -18.31 -4.87
CA PHE A 190 3.60 -17.47 -3.74
C PHE A 190 2.73 -17.84 -2.53
N ASN A 191 3.36 -17.93 -1.35
CA ASN A 191 2.70 -18.27 -0.08
C ASN A 191 1.91 -19.58 -0.18
N THR A 192 2.51 -20.62 -0.75
CA THR A 192 1.83 -21.90 -1.02
C THR A 192 2.42 -23.09 -0.26
N GLU A 193 3.47 -22.85 0.52
CA GLU A 193 4.26 -23.86 1.24
C GLU A 193 3.37 -24.67 2.20
N ASP A 194 2.49 -23.98 2.93
CA ASP A 194 1.56 -24.57 3.90
C ASP A 194 0.10 -24.58 3.38
N PHE A 195 -0.09 -24.43 2.06
CA PHE A 195 -1.43 -24.38 1.46
C PHE A 195 -1.71 -25.63 0.63
N GLU A 196 -2.72 -26.41 1.05
CA GLU A 196 -3.10 -27.63 0.34
C GLU A 196 -3.95 -27.35 -0.92
N PHE A 197 -3.50 -27.79 -2.09
CA PHE A 197 -4.25 -27.79 -3.35
C PHE A 197 -3.83 -28.97 -4.24
N GLU A 198 -4.72 -29.41 -5.12
CA GLU A 198 -4.41 -30.35 -6.19
C GLU A 198 -3.89 -29.58 -7.40
N HIS A 199 -2.72 -29.98 -7.95
CA HIS A 199 -2.20 -29.45 -9.20
C HIS A 199 -2.12 -30.55 -10.27
N THR A 200 -2.67 -30.27 -11.44
CA THR A 200 -2.67 -31.21 -12.58
C THR A 200 -2.19 -30.56 -13.86
N LYS A 201 -1.52 -31.37 -14.70
CA LYS A 201 -1.12 -31.04 -16.06
C LYS A 201 -1.63 -32.12 -17.01
N ILE A 202 -2.55 -31.77 -17.89
CA ILE A 202 -3.15 -32.69 -18.85
C ILE A 202 -2.84 -32.18 -20.26
N THR A 203 -2.39 -33.05 -21.16
CA THR A 203 -2.20 -32.71 -22.58
C THR A 203 -3.05 -33.62 -23.46
N LYS A 204 -3.98 -33.04 -24.22
CA LYS A 204 -4.87 -33.77 -25.12
C LYS A 204 -5.11 -32.97 -26.40
N GLY A 205 -4.95 -33.62 -27.55
CA GLY A 205 -5.19 -32.98 -28.85
C GLY A 205 -4.29 -31.76 -29.12
N GLY A 206 -3.05 -31.75 -28.61
CA GLY A 206 -2.12 -30.64 -28.78
C GLY A 206 -2.36 -29.42 -27.89
N ILE A 207 -3.35 -29.49 -26.99
CA ILE A 207 -3.62 -28.50 -25.95
C ILE A 207 -3.15 -29.04 -24.62
N THR A 208 -2.38 -28.24 -23.89
CA THR A 208 -2.01 -28.47 -22.51
C THR A 208 -2.90 -27.63 -21.60
N THR A 209 -3.46 -28.25 -20.57
CA THR A 209 -4.19 -27.59 -19.49
C THR A 209 -3.44 -27.76 -18.18
N LEU A 210 -3.16 -26.66 -17.50
CA LEU A 210 -2.70 -26.63 -16.10
C LEU A 210 -3.88 -26.26 -15.22
N SER A 211 -4.02 -26.89 -14.06
CA SER A 211 -5.11 -26.60 -13.12
C SER A 211 -4.66 -26.73 -11.68
N TRP A 212 -5.12 -25.80 -10.85
CA TRP A 212 -4.96 -25.76 -9.40
C TRP A 212 -6.34 -25.78 -8.76
N LYS A 213 -6.59 -26.70 -7.85
CA LYS A 213 -7.87 -26.86 -7.17
C LYS A 213 -7.68 -26.87 -5.66
N ALA A 214 -8.42 -26.01 -4.98
CA ALA A 214 -8.46 -25.95 -3.53
C ALA A 214 -9.88 -26.27 -3.05
N GLU A 215 -9.96 -27.10 -2.02
CA GLU A 215 -11.19 -27.63 -1.46
C GLU A 215 -11.33 -27.18 -0.01
N ASN A 216 -12.54 -26.81 0.39
CA ASN A 216 -12.93 -26.47 1.76
C ASN A 216 -11.98 -25.49 2.45
N LYS A 217 -11.73 -24.35 1.82
CA LYS A 217 -10.84 -23.31 2.35
C LYS A 217 -11.61 -22.30 3.19
N GLU A 218 -11.05 -21.97 4.34
CA GLU A 218 -11.51 -20.85 5.16
C GLU A 218 -11.28 -19.52 4.45
N ALA A 219 -11.95 -18.47 4.93
CA ALA A 219 -11.72 -17.12 4.43
C ALA A 219 -10.28 -16.66 4.73
N TYR A 220 -9.67 -15.89 3.83
CA TYR A 220 -8.53 -15.07 4.23
C TYR A 220 -9.03 -13.91 5.09
N GLU A 221 -8.22 -13.48 6.05
CA GLU A 221 -8.52 -12.34 6.91
C GLU A 221 -7.52 -11.22 6.65
N ARG A 222 -8.02 -9.99 6.52
CA ARG A 222 -7.17 -8.80 6.50
C ARG A 222 -6.81 -8.46 7.94
N VAL A 223 -5.52 -8.49 8.23
CA VAL A 223 -5.01 -8.14 9.55
C VAL A 223 -4.79 -6.63 9.65
N SER A 224 -5.36 -6.01 10.69
CA SER A 224 -5.12 -4.59 10.98
C SER A 224 -3.63 -4.30 11.19
N GLY A 225 -3.11 -3.29 10.51
CA GLY A 225 -1.67 -2.96 10.49
C GLY A 225 -0.78 -4.03 9.86
N GLY A 226 -1.35 -5.00 9.14
CA GLY A 226 -0.61 -5.96 8.33
C GLY A 226 -0.28 -5.42 6.93
N PRO A 227 0.63 -6.08 6.19
CA PRO A 227 0.91 -5.75 4.80
C PRO A 227 -0.25 -6.13 3.87
N SER A 228 -0.11 -5.86 2.58
CA SER A 228 -1.05 -6.30 1.56
C SER A 228 -1.28 -7.81 1.60
N LEU A 229 -2.49 -8.26 1.23
CA LEU A 229 -2.85 -9.69 1.20
C LEU A 229 -1.86 -10.53 0.38
N ARG A 230 -1.25 -9.94 -0.65
CA ARG A 230 -0.25 -10.60 -1.51
C ARG A 230 0.97 -11.09 -0.73
N TYR A 231 1.29 -10.50 0.43
CA TYR A 231 2.44 -10.92 1.25
C TYR A 231 2.24 -12.25 1.98
N TYR A 232 1.00 -12.69 2.19
CA TYR A 232 0.72 -13.87 3.02
C TYR A 232 -0.41 -14.77 2.51
N THR A 233 -1.14 -14.35 1.47
CA THR A 233 -2.22 -15.16 0.90
C THR A 233 -1.70 -16.01 -0.26
N PRO A 234 -2.03 -17.31 -0.33
CA PRO A 234 -1.66 -18.20 -1.44
C PRO A 234 -2.18 -17.68 -2.79
N HIS A 235 -1.26 -17.46 -3.72
CA HIS A 235 -1.61 -17.01 -5.06
C HIS A 235 -0.61 -17.46 -6.12
N LEU A 236 -1.03 -17.34 -7.36
CA LEU A 236 -0.24 -17.73 -8.53
C LEU A 236 -0.17 -16.58 -9.52
N VAL A 237 0.98 -16.45 -10.18
CA VAL A 237 1.22 -15.49 -11.25
C VAL A 237 1.50 -16.29 -12.52
N MET A 238 0.66 -16.13 -13.54
CA MET A 238 0.85 -16.73 -14.85
C MET A 238 1.46 -15.72 -15.81
N TYR A 239 2.33 -16.19 -16.70
CA TYR A 239 2.88 -15.33 -17.75
C TYR A 239 3.27 -16.14 -18.99
N ILE A 240 3.36 -15.45 -20.11
CA ILE A 240 3.73 -16.04 -21.40
C ILE A 240 5.16 -15.62 -21.71
N GLY A 241 6.03 -16.59 -22.00
CA GLY A 241 7.37 -16.33 -22.53
C GLY A 241 7.31 -15.91 -23.99
N GLU A 242 6.75 -16.77 -24.84
CA GLU A 242 6.66 -16.58 -26.29
C GLU A 242 5.39 -17.20 -26.88
N ILE A 243 4.93 -16.63 -27.99
CA ILE A 243 3.87 -17.19 -28.85
C ILE A 243 4.44 -17.46 -30.23
N ARG A 244 4.60 -18.74 -30.59
CA ARG A 244 5.12 -19.18 -31.90
C ARG A 244 3.95 -19.31 -32.88
N LEU A 245 3.75 -18.31 -33.73
CA LEU A 245 2.72 -18.29 -34.76
C LEU A 245 3.24 -18.95 -36.05
N LYS A 246 2.38 -19.01 -37.08
CA LYS A 246 2.72 -19.72 -38.33
C LYS A 246 3.98 -19.14 -39.00
N ASP A 247 4.06 -17.83 -39.12
CA ASP A 247 5.14 -17.15 -39.85
C ASP A 247 6.05 -16.30 -38.95
N THR A 248 5.69 -16.10 -37.68
CA THR A 248 6.39 -15.22 -36.73
C THR A 248 6.44 -15.82 -35.32
N THR A 249 7.38 -15.35 -34.50
CA THR A 249 7.37 -15.61 -33.05
C THR A 249 7.25 -14.28 -32.33
N GLU A 250 6.27 -14.15 -31.45
CA GLU A 250 6.12 -13.00 -30.58
C GLU A 250 6.78 -13.29 -29.24
N THR A 251 7.83 -12.54 -28.92
CA THR A 251 8.45 -12.54 -27.60
C THR A 251 7.59 -11.71 -26.65
N VAL A 252 7.07 -12.34 -25.59
CA VAL A 252 6.14 -11.70 -24.64
C VAL A 252 6.90 -11.26 -23.40
N LEU A 253 7.18 -12.17 -22.46
CA LEU A 253 7.92 -11.94 -21.22
C LEU A 253 8.80 -13.17 -20.89
N PRO A 254 9.84 -13.46 -21.70
CA PRO A 254 10.67 -14.67 -21.52
C PRO A 254 11.44 -14.68 -20.19
N ASN A 255 11.88 -13.51 -19.74
CA ASN A 255 12.76 -13.24 -18.60
C ASN A 255 12.80 -11.71 -18.34
N LEU A 256 13.71 -11.28 -17.45
CA LEU A 256 13.90 -9.86 -17.11
C LEU A 256 14.31 -8.99 -18.29
N ASP A 257 15.18 -9.48 -19.19
CA ASP A 257 15.53 -8.76 -20.42
C ASP A 257 14.29 -8.53 -21.30
N GLY A 258 13.40 -9.52 -21.36
CA GLY A 258 12.12 -9.41 -22.06
C GLY A 258 11.22 -8.32 -21.50
N LEU A 259 11.06 -8.29 -20.18
CA LEU A 259 10.32 -7.22 -19.49
C LEU A 259 10.94 -5.84 -19.76
N TYR A 260 12.26 -5.74 -19.59
CA TYR A 260 12.98 -4.48 -19.80
C TYR A 260 12.88 -4.00 -21.24
N ASN A 261 13.06 -4.89 -22.23
CA ASN A 261 12.95 -4.52 -23.64
C ASN A 261 11.56 -4.01 -24.00
N TRP A 262 10.51 -4.58 -23.39
CA TRP A 262 9.16 -4.06 -23.51
C TRP A 262 9.05 -2.67 -22.88
N TYR A 263 9.44 -2.49 -21.62
CA TYR A 263 9.45 -1.19 -20.96
C TYR A 263 10.24 -0.12 -21.71
N TYR A 264 11.44 -0.45 -22.20
CA TYR A 264 12.24 0.45 -23.01
C TYR A 264 11.53 0.82 -24.32
N SER A 265 10.83 -0.14 -24.96
CA SER A 265 10.06 0.15 -26.18
C SER A 265 8.93 1.17 -25.96
N LEU A 266 8.42 1.30 -24.74
CA LEU A 266 7.39 2.26 -24.36
C LEU A 266 7.93 3.68 -24.14
N ILE A 267 9.21 3.82 -23.79
CA ILE A 267 9.81 5.11 -23.43
C ILE A 267 10.85 5.63 -24.44
N LYS A 268 11.40 4.78 -25.32
CA LYS A 268 12.56 5.11 -26.18
C LYS A 268 12.36 6.32 -27.09
N ASP A 269 11.12 6.57 -27.51
CA ASP A 269 10.77 7.65 -28.43
C ASP A 269 10.21 8.88 -27.69
N VAL A 270 10.00 8.77 -26.37
CA VAL A 270 9.58 9.88 -25.50
C VAL A 270 10.75 10.86 -25.37
N ASN A 271 10.51 12.15 -25.61
CA ASN A 271 11.53 13.22 -25.58
C ASN A 271 12.67 13.02 -26.60
N SER A 272 12.38 12.38 -27.74
CA SER A 272 13.30 12.23 -28.87
C SER A 272 13.65 13.56 -29.55
N GLU A 273 12.76 14.55 -29.48
CA GLU A 273 12.99 15.92 -29.94
C GLU A 273 13.35 16.86 -28.78
N GLU A 274 14.30 17.77 -29.02
CA GLU A 274 14.65 18.82 -28.07
C GLU A 274 13.58 19.92 -28.04
N ASP A 275 13.13 20.30 -26.84
CA ASP A 275 12.26 21.46 -26.65
C ASP A 275 13.06 22.67 -26.19
N SER A 276 13.09 23.72 -27.02
CA SER A 276 13.88 24.93 -26.75
C SER A 276 13.45 25.67 -25.48
N SER A 277 12.16 25.60 -25.11
CA SER A 277 11.64 26.29 -23.93
C SER A 277 12.07 25.60 -22.64
N LEU A 278 11.90 24.27 -22.56
CA LEU A 278 12.32 23.46 -21.43
C LEU A 278 13.85 23.50 -21.25
N LYS A 279 14.60 23.42 -22.35
CA LYS A 279 16.05 23.58 -22.32
C LYS A 279 16.46 24.95 -21.81
N ALA A 280 15.83 26.03 -22.27
CA ALA A 280 16.12 27.38 -21.78
C ALA A 280 15.84 27.52 -20.28
N ILE A 281 14.69 27.00 -19.80
CA ILE A 281 14.34 26.96 -18.37
C ILE A 281 15.43 26.22 -17.58
N THR A 282 15.83 25.04 -18.06
CA THR A 282 16.83 24.23 -17.39
C THR A 282 18.17 24.94 -17.31
N LEU A 283 18.66 25.47 -18.44
CA LEU A 283 19.96 26.15 -18.50
C LEU A 283 19.99 27.45 -17.69
N ASP A 284 18.87 28.16 -17.58
CA ASP A 284 18.74 29.31 -16.68
C ASP A 284 18.80 28.87 -15.21
N LEU A 285 18.07 27.81 -14.85
CA LEU A 285 18.02 27.25 -13.49
C LEU A 285 19.41 26.82 -12.98
N VAL A 286 20.26 26.29 -13.86
CA VAL A 286 21.60 25.78 -13.49
C VAL A 286 22.75 26.72 -13.84
N ARG A 287 22.49 27.93 -14.37
CA ARG A 287 23.51 28.80 -14.98
C ARG A 287 24.71 29.10 -14.06
N SER A 288 24.47 29.34 -12.78
CA SER A 288 25.49 29.69 -11.79
C SER A 288 26.00 28.50 -10.97
N ILE A 289 25.51 27.29 -11.25
CA ILE A 289 25.80 26.09 -10.47
C ILE A 289 26.85 25.26 -11.21
N GLN A 290 27.92 24.88 -10.51
CA GLN A 290 28.99 24.05 -11.07
C GLN A 290 28.80 22.56 -10.75
N GLY A 291 28.49 22.23 -9.49
CA GLY A 291 28.39 20.86 -9.00
C GLY A 291 27.22 20.08 -9.60
N ARG A 292 27.45 18.80 -9.94
CA ARG A 292 26.44 17.93 -10.55
C ARG A 292 25.23 17.74 -9.64
N ASP A 293 25.49 17.40 -8.39
CA ASP A 293 24.43 17.03 -7.44
C ASP A 293 23.54 18.24 -7.11
N GLU A 294 24.14 19.42 -7.02
CA GLU A 294 23.41 20.67 -6.80
C GLU A 294 22.53 21.05 -8.00
N LYS A 295 22.99 20.80 -9.24
CA LYS A 295 22.17 20.97 -10.45
C LYS A 295 20.97 20.02 -10.43
N ALA A 296 21.20 18.74 -10.11
CA ALA A 296 20.13 17.76 -9.99
C ALA A 296 19.12 18.17 -8.91
N ARG A 297 19.60 18.70 -7.78
CA ARG A 297 18.76 19.20 -6.68
C ARG A 297 17.86 20.36 -7.08
N VAL A 298 18.40 21.38 -7.75
CA VAL A 298 17.55 22.51 -8.18
C VAL A 298 16.53 22.10 -9.24
N ILE A 299 16.90 21.19 -10.16
CA ILE A 299 15.98 20.65 -11.17
C ILE A 299 14.85 19.89 -10.50
N PHE A 300 15.17 18.97 -9.59
CA PHE A 300 14.19 18.19 -8.86
C PHE A 300 13.22 19.07 -8.06
N ASN A 301 13.75 20.03 -7.30
CA ASN A 301 12.94 20.98 -6.54
C ASN A 301 12.05 21.82 -7.46
N TRP A 302 12.57 22.27 -8.61
CA TRP A 302 11.78 23.02 -9.59
C TRP A 302 10.61 22.19 -10.11
N VAL A 303 10.80 20.90 -10.40
CA VAL A 303 9.70 20.03 -10.84
C VAL A 303 8.65 19.89 -9.75
N GLN A 304 9.03 19.61 -8.51
CA GLN A 304 8.09 19.53 -7.38
C GLN A 304 7.31 20.84 -7.15
N ASP A 305 7.96 21.99 -7.34
CA ASP A 305 7.34 23.31 -7.11
C ASP A 305 6.44 23.77 -8.28
N ASN A 306 6.70 23.30 -9.51
CA ASN A 306 6.06 23.83 -10.72
C ASN A 306 5.13 22.83 -11.43
N ILE A 307 5.19 21.54 -11.09
CA ILE A 307 4.35 20.51 -11.69
C ILE A 307 3.48 19.91 -10.59
N LYS A 308 2.15 20.04 -10.74
CA LYS A 308 1.19 19.46 -9.80
C LYS A 308 1.03 17.96 -10.06
N TYR A 309 1.14 17.15 -9.01
CA TYR A 309 0.82 15.72 -9.13
C TYR A 309 -0.68 15.52 -9.36
N VAL A 310 -1.01 14.80 -10.44
CA VAL A 310 -2.37 14.41 -10.82
C VAL A 310 -2.25 13.03 -11.45
N ALA A 311 -2.81 12.00 -10.83
CA ALA A 311 -2.67 10.63 -11.36
C ALA A 311 -3.54 10.40 -12.61
N PHE A 312 -2.91 9.90 -13.68
CA PHE A 312 -3.51 9.53 -14.96
C PHE A 312 -3.12 8.09 -15.32
N GLU A 313 -4.08 7.18 -15.36
CA GLU A 313 -3.87 5.75 -15.60
C GLU A 313 -4.78 5.22 -16.73
N ASP A 314 -4.83 5.93 -17.85
CA ASP A 314 -5.73 5.58 -18.98
C ASP A 314 -5.02 4.66 -20.00
N GLY A 315 -5.38 3.38 -20.03
CA GLY A 315 -4.84 2.38 -20.95
C GLY A 315 -3.30 2.30 -20.92
N MET A 316 -2.66 2.34 -22.09
CA MET A 316 -1.18 2.37 -22.18
C MET A 316 -0.57 3.65 -21.60
N GLY A 317 -1.40 4.68 -21.38
CA GLY A 317 -1.06 5.82 -20.57
C GLY A 317 -0.68 5.44 -19.15
N GLY A 318 -0.99 4.24 -18.62
CA GLY A 318 -0.44 3.78 -17.34
C GLY A 318 1.07 3.47 -17.38
N PHE A 319 1.63 3.16 -18.55
CA PHE A 319 3.04 2.78 -18.72
C PHE A 319 3.87 3.82 -19.47
N ILE A 320 3.25 4.60 -20.36
CA ILE A 320 3.94 5.54 -21.25
C ILE A 320 3.86 6.96 -20.66
N PRO A 321 4.99 7.59 -20.29
CA PRO A 321 4.98 8.98 -19.85
C PRO A 321 4.67 9.93 -21.01
N ARG A 322 4.07 11.08 -20.68
CA ARG A 322 3.97 12.20 -21.61
C ARG A 322 5.34 12.84 -21.79
N THR A 323 5.47 13.61 -22.87
CA THR A 323 6.72 14.35 -23.13
C THR A 323 6.96 15.40 -22.06
N ALA A 324 8.22 15.58 -21.68
CA ALA A 324 8.67 16.57 -20.72
C ALA A 324 8.21 17.99 -21.10
N ALA A 325 8.23 18.31 -22.41
CA ALA A 325 7.69 19.56 -22.95
C ALA A 325 6.18 19.73 -22.67
N SER A 326 5.38 18.67 -22.88
CA SER A 326 3.95 18.69 -22.57
C SER A 326 3.71 18.86 -21.06
N VAL A 327 4.46 18.15 -20.22
CA VAL A 327 4.34 18.23 -18.75
C VAL A 327 4.69 19.64 -18.29
N CYS A 328 5.78 20.20 -18.80
CA CYS A 328 6.20 21.58 -18.55
C CYS A 328 5.10 22.57 -18.96
N HIS A 329 4.56 22.47 -20.18
CA HIS A 329 3.51 23.39 -20.64
C HIS A 329 2.23 23.29 -19.80
N LYS A 330 1.80 22.07 -19.45
CA LYS A 330 0.55 21.82 -18.71
C LYS A 330 0.64 22.07 -17.21
N ARG A 331 1.85 22.02 -16.63
CA ARG A 331 2.11 22.17 -15.18
C ARG A 331 1.44 21.13 -14.29
N TYR A 332 1.16 19.94 -14.83
CA TYR A 332 0.71 18.77 -14.06
C TYR A 332 1.17 17.45 -14.69
N GLY A 333 1.31 16.41 -13.87
CA GLY A 333 1.86 15.11 -14.24
C GLY A 333 1.55 14.03 -13.19
N ASP A 334 1.58 12.77 -13.57
CA ASP A 334 1.64 11.64 -12.64
C ASP A 334 3.09 11.17 -12.42
N CYS A 335 3.32 9.99 -11.83
CA CYS A 335 4.65 9.53 -11.43
C CYS A 335 5.64 9.46 -12.60
N LYS A 336 5.23 8.82 -13.70
CA LYS A 336 6.01 8.66 -14.94
C LYS A 336 6.23 10.01 -15.65
N ASP A 337 5.27 10.92 -15.62
CA ASP A 337 5.44 12.26 -16.18
C ASP A 337 6.48 13.08 -15.40
N MET A 338 6.45 12.98 -14.07
CA MET A 338 7.46 13.61 -13.21
C MET A 338 8.84 13.04 -13.49
N ALA A 339 8.95 11.71 -13.61
CA ALA A 339 10.21 11.05 -13.99
C ALA A 339 10.70 11.52 -15.38
N SER A 340 9.81 11.62 -16.36
CA SER A 340 10.11 12.09 -17.73
C SER A 340 10.65 13.52 -17.76
N ILE A 341 10.01 14.47 -17.08
CA ILE A 341 10.50 15.85 -17.07
C ILE A 341 11.81 16.00 -16.29
N ILE A 342 11.98 15.30 -15.17
CA ILE A 342 13.24 15.33 -14.41
C ILE A 342 14.38 14.80 -15.26
N THR A 343 14.21 13.63 -15.89
CA THR A 343 15.26 13.01 -16.72
C THR A 343 15.64 13.87 -17.92
N ASP A 344 14.68 14.51 -18.58
CA ASP A 344 14.96 15.40 -19.71
C ASP A 344 15.67 16.70 -19.29
N MET A 345 15.27 17.29 -18.16
CA MET A 345 15.97 18.45 -17.59
C MET A 345 17.39 18.10 -17.14
N LEU A 346 17.60 16.93 -16.52
CA LEU A 346 18.95 16.44 -16.19
C LEU A 346 19.82 16.32 -17.46
N ARG A 347 19.26 15.76 -18.54
CA ARG A 347 19.93 15.66 -19.84
C ARG A 347 20.39 17.02 -20.37
N TYR A 348 19.52 18.04 -20.36
CA TYR A 348 19.91 19.40 -20.77
C TYR A 348 20.97 20.04 -19.86
N ALA A 349 21.04 19.65 -18.59
CA ALA A 349 22.06 20.10 -17.65
C ALA A 349 23.39 19.33 -17.76
N GLY A 350 23.49 18.35 -18.68
CA GLY A 350 24.66 17.51 -18.86
C GLY A 350 24.80 16.39 -17.82
N ILE A 351 23.68 15.96 -17.23
CA ILE A 351 23.60 14.90 -16.23
C ILE A 351 22.84 13.72 -16.83
N GLU A 352 23.40 12.53 -16.70
CA GLU A 352 22.74 11.29 -17.12
C GLU A 352 21.65 10.90 -16.12
N GLY A 353 20.41 11.35 -16.39
CA GLY A 353 19.20 10.94 -15.69
C GLY A 353 18.56 9.71 -16.32
N ASN A 354 18.00 8.84 -15.49
CA ASN A 354 17.42 7.56 -15.90
C ASN A 354 15.97 7.44 -15.45
N ILE A 355 15.12 6.94 -16.33
CA ILE A 355 13.79 6.43 -15.94
C ILE A 355 13.99 5.15 -15.13
N THR A 356 13.26 5.05 -14.02
CA THR A 356 13.40 3.96 -13.06
C THR A 356 12.03 3.44 -12.65
N TRP A 357 11.74 2.17 -12.90
CA TRP A 357 10.50 1.50 -12.49
C TRP A 357 10.66 0.85 -11.12
N VAL A 358 9.66 0.96 -10.24
CA VAL A 358 9.70 0.38 -8.90
C VAL A 358 8.30 0.00 -8.44
N GLY A 359 8.20 -1.10 -7.69
CA GLY A 359 6.95 -1.47 -7.02
C GLY A 359 6.80 -0.79 -5.67
N SER A 360 5.56 -0.48 -5.29
CA SER A 360 5.24 -0.10 -3.92
C SER A 360 5.29 -1.31 -2.98
N ASP A 361 5.25 -1.03 -1.69
CA ASP A 361 5.17 -1.99 -0.59
C ASP A 361 3.80 -2.71 -0.47
N GLU A 362 2.89 -2.48 -1.43
CA GLU A 362 1.71 -3.32 -1.66
C GLU A 362 2.05 -4.57 -2.49
N LEU A 363 3.18 -4.54 -3.19
CA LEU A 363 3.65 -5.61 -4.07
C LEU A 363 4.78 -6.37 -3.37
N PRO A 364 4.64 -7.67 -3.05
CA PRO A 364 5.69 -8.44 -2.38
C PRO A 364 6.80 -8.91 -3.34
N TYR A 365 6.79 -8.46 -4.59
CA TYR A 365 7.62 -9.02 -5.65
C TYR A 365 8.93 -8.26 -5.85
N ASP A 366 9.92 -8.99 -6.34
CA ASP A 366 11.19 -8.48 -6.86
C ASP A 366 11.34 -8.86 -8.35
N TYR A 367 12.04 -8.01 -9.13
CA TYR A 367 12.28 -8.25 -10.56
C TYR A 367 13.07 -9.53 -10.82
N THR A 368 13.99 -9.86 -9.91
CA THR A 368 14.77 -11.10 -9.97
C THR A 368 13.93 -12.35 -9.68
N GLU A 369 12.74 -12.16 -9.11
CA GLU A 369 11.86 -13.23 -8.68
C GLU A 369 10.80 -13.57 -9.73
N ILE A 370 10.18 -12.54 -10.32
CA ILE A 370 9.13 -12.65 -11.32
C ILE A 370 9.23 -11.47 -12.31
N ALA A 371 9.64 -11.71 -13.55
CA ALA A 371 9.84 -10.63 -14.51
C ALA A 371 8.56 -10.30 -15.30
N THR A 372 7.55 -9.76 -14.63
CA THR A 372 6.28 -9.35 -15.25
C THR A 372 5.85 -7.96 -14.75
N PRO A 373 4.87 -7.32 -15.40
CA PRO A 373 4.39 -5.99 -14.99
C PRO A 373 3.67 -5.98 -13.63
N ILE A 374 3.59 -7.12 -12.94
CA ILE A 374 3.02 -7.20 -11.59
C ILE A 374 3.99 -6.70 -10.51
N VAL A 375 5.28 -6.58 -10.83
CA VAL A 375 6.34 -6.22 -9.87
C VAL A 375 6.38 -4.74 -9.55
N ASP A 376 5.94 -3.90 -10.49
CA ASP A 376 6.00 -2.46 -10.36
C ASP A 376 4.65 -1.78 -10.65
N ASN A 377 4.48 -0.62 -10.03
CA ASN A 377 3.30 0.24 -10.16
C ASN A 377 3.67 1.72 -9.99
N HIS A 378 4.95 2.06 -10.01
CA HIS A 378 5.47 3.41 -9.82
C HIS A 378 6.69 3.67 -10.70
N MET A 379 6.86 4.91 -11.13
CA MET A 379 8.00 5.34 -11.96
C MET A 379 8.61 6.61 -11.37
N ILE A 380 9.93 6.61 -11.23
CA ILE A 380 10.73 7.70 -10.66
C ILE A 380 11.92 8.02 -11.57
N ALA A 381 12.63 9.10 -11.28
CA ALA A 381 13.92 9.39 -11.90
C ALA A 381 15.06 8.96 -10.96
N SER A 382 16.22 8.66 -11.55
CA SER A 382 17.47 8.47 -10.81
C SER A 382 18.68 8.98 -11.58
N TYR A 383 19.77 9.28 -10.89
CA TYR A 383 21.05 9.62 -11.51
C TYR A 383 22.21 9.08 -10.65
N ARG A 384 23.44 9.18 -11.16
CA ARG A 384 24.64 8.85 -10.39
C ARG A 384 25.31 10.13 -9.86
N ASN A 385 25.49 10.20 -8.54
CA ASN A 385 26.21 11.31 -7.89
C ASN A 385 27.71 11.29 -8.23
N GLU A 386 28.47 12.23 -7.66
CA GLU A 386 29.92 12.32 -7.87
C GLU A 386 30.69 11.09 -7.34
N GLN A 387 30.11 10.35 -6.37
CA GLN A 387 30.65 9.10 -5.81
C GLN A 387 30.19 7.86 -6.59
N ASN A 388 29.48 8.05 -7.72
CA ASN A 388 28.92 7.00 -8.57
C ASN A 388 27.81 6.17 -7.90
N GLU A 389 27.19 6.68 -6.84
CA GLU A 389 26.06 6.06 -6.14
C GLU A 389 24.74 6.47 -6.80
N VAL A 390 23.76 5.57 -6.74
CA VAL A 390 22.41 5.85 -7.26
C VAL A 390 21.69 6.81 -6.32
N VAL A 391 21.29 7.96 -6.84
CA VAL A 391 20.43 8.93 -6.14
C VAL A 391 19.04 8.88 -6.73
N ILE A 392 18.06 8.62 -5.87
CA ILE A 392 16.63 8.56 -6.22
C ILE A 392 16.03 9.97 -6.23
N LEU A 393 15.20 10.22 -7.25
CA LEU A 393 14.46 11.47 -7.45
C LEU A 393 12.97 11.13 -7.60
N ASP A 394 12.29 10.90 -6.47
CA ASP A 394 10.86 10.63 -6.42
C ASP A 394 10.07 11.92 -6.15
N ALA A 395 9.58 12.55 -7.21
CA ALA A 395 8.87 13.82 -7.12
C ALA A 395 7.38 13.69 -6.73
N VAL A 396 6.87 12.47 -6.52
CA VAL A 396 5.49 12.26 -6.04
C VAL A 396 5.36 12.64 -4.56
N GLY A 397 6.42 12.42 -3.77
CA GLY A 397 6.48 12.91 -2.40
C GLY A 397 6.70 14.42 -2.36
N THR A 398 5.63 15.23 -2.36
CA THR A 398 5.76 16.69 -2.24
C THR A 398 6.57 17.06 -0.99
N TYR A 399 7.62 17.88 -1.15
CA TYR A 399 8.60 18.26 -0.11
C TYR A 399 9.56 17.16 0.38
N THR A 400 9.57 15.99 -0.26
CA THR A 400 10.60 14.97 -0.06
C THR A 400 11.93 15.48 -0.65
N PRO A 401 13.05 15.48 0.10
CA PRO A 401 14.36 15.93 -0.40
C PRO A 401 14.96 14.98 -1.44
N VAL A 402 15.95 15.48 -2.19
CA VAL A 402 16.75 14.63 -3.10
C VAL A 402 17.39 13.47 -2.36
N GLY A 403 17.33 12.27 -2.95
CA GLY A 403 17.92 11.06 -2.40
C GLY A 403 17.09 10.40 -1.31
N TYR A 404 15.97 10.99 -0.90
CA TYR A 404 15.00 10.35 -0.02
C TYR A 404 13.93 9.65 -0.87
N PRO A 405 13.72 8.32 -0.72
CA PRO A 405 12.60 7.64 -1.34
C PRO A 405 11.28 8.03 -0.66
N THR A 406 10.15 7.89 -1.36
CA THR A 406 8.85 7.84 -0.68
C THR A 406 8.77 6.60 0.22
N GLU A 407 7.94 6.65 1.26
CA GLU A 407 7.86 5.58 2.27
C GLU A 407 7.61 4.21 1.65
N PHE A 408 6.69 4.17 0.69
CA PHE A 408 6.16 2.94 0.09
C PHE A 408 7.11 2.28 -0.91
N ILE A 409 8.27 2.85 -1.25
CA ILE A 409 9.26 2.20 -2.15
C ILE A 409 10.53 1.73 -1.44
N GLN A 410 10.62 1.93 -0.12
CA GLN A 410 11.77 1.52 0.66
C GLN A 410 11.95 0.00 0.64
N GLY A 411 13.19 -0.46 0.49
CA GLY A 411 13.52 -1.89 0.45
C GLY A 411 13.13 -2.60 -0.85
N LYS A 412 12.49 -1.93 -1.81
CA LYS A 412 12.01 -2.50 -3.07
C LYS A 412 13.12 -2.55 -4.13
N GLN A 413 13.07 -3.53 -5.02
CA GLN A 413 13.90 -3.50 -6.24
C GLN A 413 13.34 -2.49 -7.24
N ALA A 414 14.25 -1.69 -7.80
CA ALA A 414 14.02 -0.76 -8.87
C ALA A 414 14.77 -1.23 -10.13
N LEU A 415 14.14 -1.06 -11.29
CA LEU A 415 14.73 -1.33 -12.60
C LEU A 415 15.12 0.00 -13.23
N ILE A 416 16.41 0.30 -13.28
CA ILE A 416 16.96 1.56 -13.81
C ILE A 416 17.29 1.35 -15.29
N SER A 417 16.67 2.13 -16.17
CA SER A 417 17.01 2.15 -17.59
C SER A 417 18.44 2.66 -17.82
N LYS A 418 19.25 1.94 -18.61
CA LYS A 418 20.57 2.40 -19.09
C LYS A 418 20.62 2.54 -20.62
N GLY A 419 19.45 2.57 -21.25
CA GLY A 419 19.32 2.64 -22.70
C GLY A 419 19.00 1.29 -23.33
N GLN A 420 19.09 1.20 -24.65
CA GLN A 420 18.60 0.05 -25.39
C GLN A 420 19.29 -1.25 -24.97
N GLY A 421 18.51 -2.18 -24.42
CA GLY A 421 18.97 -3.50 -23.99
C GLY A 421 19.86 -3.52 -22.74
N ASP A 422 20.06 -2.40 -22.07
CA ASP A 422 20.88 -2.30 -20.85
C ASP A 422 20.11 -1.70 -19.68
N TYR A 423 20.23 -2.30 -18.50
CA TYR A 423 19.53 -1.90 -17.28
C TYR A 423 20.29 -2.31 -16.03
N GLU A 424 19.92 -1.70 -14.90
CA GLU A 424 20.46 -2.01 -13.58
C GLU A 424 19.32 -2.35 -12.61
N VAL A 425 19.39 -3.48 -11.94
CA VAL A 425 18.51 -3.81 -10.81
C VAL A 425 19.15 -3.26 -9.54
N TYR A 426 18.46 -2.34 -8.88
CA TYR A 426 18.95 -1.65 -7.68
C TYR A 426 17.95 -1.81 -6.54
N ARG A 427 18.39 -2.20 -5.34
CA ARG A 427 17.51 -2.20 -4.17
C ARG A 427 17.56 -0.85 -3.49
N ILE A 428 16.41 -0.18 -3.39
CA ILE A 428 16.28 1.09 -2.68
C ILE A 428 16.55 0.82 -1.19
N PRO A 429 17.52 1.51 -0.56
CA PRO A 429 17.82 1.29 0.85
C PRO A 429 16.64 1.76 1.71
N VAL A 430 16.44 1.07 2.84
CA VAL A 430 15.56 1.56 3.91
C VAL A 430 16.26 2.75 4.55
N VAL A 431 15.53 3.85 4.75
CA VAL A 431 16.09 5.04 5.39
C VAL A 431 16.40 4.70 6.86
N PRO A 432 17.62 4.99 7.36
CA PRO A 432 17.99 4.74 8.75
C PRO A 432 17.11 5.54 9.73
N LYS A 433 16.79 4.94 10.89
CA LYS A 433 15.94 5.56 11.91
C LYS A 433 16.44 6.93 12.38
N GLU A 434 17.76 7.15 12.38
CA GLU A 434 18.39 8.40 12.82
C GLU A 434 18.02 9.59 11.93
N LYS A 435 17.59 9.33 10.68
CA LYS A 435 17.07 10.36 9.78
C LYS A 435 15.55 10.58 9.92
N ASN A 436 14.84 9.69 10.62
CA ASN A 436 13.40 9.71 10.84
C ASN A 436 13.10 9.95 12.33
N LYS A 437 13.35 11.19 12.75
CA LYS A 437 13.40 11.55 14.17
C LYS A 437 12.45 12.70 14.50
N GLU A 438 11.76 12.57 15.62
CA GLU A 438 11.08 13.66 16.30
C GLU A 438 11.77 13.93 17.63
N VAL A 439 12.12 15.18 17.90
CA VAL A 439 12.69 15.64 19.16
C VAL A 439 11.71 16.63 19.79
N ASP A 440 11.17 16.33 20.95
CA ASP A 440 10.22 17.20 21.65
C ASP A 440 10.74 17.59 23.03
N PHE A 441 10.92 18.90 23.24
CA PHE A 441 11.32 19.48 24.51
C PHE A 441 10.15 20.25 25.12
N VAL A 442 9.74 19.88 26.34
CA VAL A 442 8.69 20.58 27.11
C VAL A 442 9.27 21.10 28.42
N SER A 443 9.06 22.37 28.73
CA SER A 443 9.30 22.95 30.05
C SER A 443 7.99 23.44 30.65
N MET A 444 7.60 22.88 31.79
CA MET A 444 6.33 23.19 32.46
C MET A 444 6.45 23.41 33.96
N LYS A 445 5.45 24.11 34.52
CA LYS A 445 5.30 24.37 35.95
C LYS A 445 3.82 24.34 36.33
N LEU A 446 3.54 24.24 37.62
CA LEU A 446 2.18 24.43 38.14
C LEU A 446 1.85 25.91 38.27
N GLU A 447 0.65 26.28 37.86
CA GLU A 447 -0.03 27.53 38.18
C GLU A 447 -1.44 27.20 38.70
N GLY A 448 -1.59 27.17 40.02
CA GLY A 448 -2.78 26.58 40.66
C GLY A 448 -2.79 25.05 40.46
N ASP A 449 -3.86 24.55 39.85
CA ASP A 449 -4.06 23.15 39.43
C ASP A 449 -3.70 22.90 37.95
N LYS A 450 -3.40 23.97 37.20
CA LYS A 450 -3.04 23.90 35.78
C LYS A 450 -1.55 23.70 35.60
N LEU A 451 -1.17 22.95 34.58
CA LEU A 451 0.19 22.95 34.06
C LEU A 451 0.28 23.98 32.95
N ILE A 452 1.26 24.88 33.05
CA ILE A 452 1.56 25.85 31.99
C ILE A 452 3.01 25.72 31.59
N GLY A 453 3.30 25.94 30.30
CA GLY A 453 4.64 25.72 29.81
C GLY A 453 4.87 26.17 28.37
N THR A 454 6.08 25.88 27.93
CA THR A 454 6.52 26.04 26.54
C THR A 454 7.02 24.70 26.03
N GLY A 455 6.92 24.46 24.74
CA GLY A 455 7.60 23.35 24.11
C GLY A 455 8.17 23.70 22.75
N GLN A 456 9.05 22.83 22.27
CA GLN A 456 9.66 22.89 20.95
C GLN A 456 9.74 21.47 20.39
N ILE A 457 9.11 21.27 19.23
CA ILE A 457 9.26 20.04 18.44
C ILE A 457 10.22 20.32 17.28
N GLU A 458 11.21 19.46 17.09
CA GLU A 458 12.02 19.35 15.89
C GLU A 458 11.70 18.02 15.19
N ALA A 459 11.08 18.07 14.01
CA ALA A 459 10.74 16.90 13.21
C ALA A 459 11.64 16.80 11.96
N LEU A 460 12.15 15.59 11.72
CA LEU A 460 13.03 15.19 10.62
C LEU A 460 12.41 14.03 9.82
N GLY A 461 12.91 13.82 8.61
CA GLY A 461 12.52 12.70 7.76
C GLY A 461 11.02 12.62 7.49
N TYR A 462 10.50 11.41 7.45
CA TYR A 462 9.10 11.14 7.09
C TYR A 462 8.06 11.82 8.00
N THR A 463 8.32 11.93 9.31
CA THR A 463 7.44 12.68 10.23
C THR A 463 7.22 14.11 9.75
N LYS A 464 8.30 14.80 9.36
CA LYS A 464 8.22 16.13 8.76
C LYS A 464 7.48 16.09 7.43
N PHE A 465 7.85 15.19 6.52
CA PHE A 465 7.32 15.18 5.15
C PHE A 465 5.81 14.96 5.15
N ASN A 466 5.31 14.00 5.94
CA ASN A 466 3.88 13.72 6.07
C ASN A 466 3.11 14.89 6.65
N TYR A 467 3.68 15.55 7.66
CA TYR A 467 3.09 16.74 8.26
C TYR A 467 2.98 17.90 7.27
N VAL A 468 4.08 18.21 6.57
CA VAL A 468 4.13 19.28 5.56
C VAL A 468 3.22 18.96 4.37
N TYR A 469 3.23 17.72 3.87
CA TYR A 469 2.38 17.27 2.78
C TYR A 469 0.91 17.47 3.12
N LYS A 470 0.49 17.06 4.33
CA LYS A 470 -0.90 17.21 4.77
C LYS A 470 -1.31 18.68 4.89
N LEU A 471 -0.44 19.53 5.45
CA LEU A 471 -0.68 20.98 5.52
C LEU A 471 -0.77 21.64 4.15
N ALA A 472 0.14 21.31 3.24
CA ALA A 472 0.21 21.90 1.90
C ALA A 472 -1.04 21.58 1.04
N ASN A 473 -1.71 20.47 1.33
CA ASN A 473 -2.92 20.02 0.62
C ASN A 473 -4.23 20.45 1.31
N MET A 474 -4.17 21.16 2.44
CA MET A 474 -5.36 21.73 3.08
C MET A 474 -5.70 23.09 2.49
N SER A 475 -6.96 23.27 2.07
CA SER A 475 -7.44 24.49 1.43
C SER A 475 -7.92 25.57 2.42
N ASN A 476 -8.14 25.21 3.68
CA ASN A 476 -8.75 26.08 4.70
C ASN A 476 -7.80 26.32 5.88
N ASN A 477 -7.65 27.58 6.27
CA ASN A 477 -6.82 28.00 7.39
C ASN A 477 -7.30 27.41 8.74
N ASP A 478 -8.61 27.25 8.95
CA ASP A 478 -9.14 26.67 10.20
C ASP A 478 -8.78 25.18 10.29
N ASP A 479 -8.85 24.45 9.17
CA ASP A 479 -8.47 23.03 9.12
C ASP A 479 -6.96 22.85 9.32
N GLN A 480 -6.15 23.74 8.73
CA GLN A 480 -4.71 23.77 8.96
C GLN A 480 -4.39 24.03 10.43
N ARG A 481 -5.06 25.01 11.06
CA ARG A 481 -4.91 25.32 12.48
C ARG A 481 -5.31 24.13 13.36
N ASN A 482 -6.45 23.50 13.09
CA ASN A 482 -6.91 22.33 13.83
C ASN A 482 -5.94 21.15 13.69
N TYR A 483 -5.39 20.92 12.48
CA TYR A 483 -4.39 19.88 12.27
C TYR A 483 -3.10 20.17 13.04
N ILE A 484 -2.63 21.42 12.99
CA ILE A 484 -1.51 21.92 13.78
C ILE A 484 -1.72 21.67 15.27
N GLU A 485 -2.85 22.11 15.81
CA GLU A 485 -3.15 21.99 17.24
C GLU A 485 -3.26 20.51 17.64
N SER A 486 -3.87 19.67 16.81
CA SER A 486 -3.97 18.22 17.07
C SER A 486 -2.62 17.51 17.14
N TYR A 487 -1.62 17.97 16.38
CA TYR A 487 -0.27 17.43 16.42
C TYR A 487 0.49 17.85 17.70
N LEU A 488 0.10 18.98 18.29
CA LEU A 488 0.68 19.49 19.54
C LEU A 488 -0.03 18.99 20.80
N GLU A 489 -1.18 18.32 20.67
CA GLU A 489 -1.92 17.79 21.83
C GLU A 489 -1.13 16.72 22.58
N LYS A 490 -0.94 16.92 23.89
CA LYS A 490 -0.19 15.97 24.74
C LYS A 490 -0.88 15.75 26.08
N GLY A 491 -0.63 14.59 26.70
CA GLY A 491 -1.14 14.27 28.04
C GLY A 491 -2.63 13.91 28.09
N SER A 492 -3.53 14.86 27.83
CA SER A 492 -4.99 14.69 27.83
C SER A 492 -5.70 15.58 26.80
N ASN A 493 -7.00 15.34 26.59
CA ASN A 493 -7.86 16.14 25.70
C ASN A 493 -8.14 17.59 26.20
N LYS A 494 -7.53 17.98 27.32
CA LYS A 494 -7.56 19.34 27.87
C LYS A 494 -6.28 20.13 27.61
N PHE A 495 -5.35 19.58 26.83
CA PHE A 495 -4.20 20.32 26.34
C PHE A 495 -4.66 21.43 25.39
N ARG A 496 -4.20 22.66 25.62
CA ARG A 496 -4.55 23.82 24.81
C ARG A 496 -3.28 24.56 24.43
N VAL A 497 -3.15 24.83 23.14
CA VAL A 497 -2.05 25.63 22.57
C VAL A 497 -2.47 27.08 22.58
N ASP A 498 -1.78 27.91 23.37
CA ASP A 498 -2.05 29.35 23.47
C ASP A 498 -1.42 30.12 22.30
N GLU A 499 -0.18 29.74 21.95
CA GLU A 499 0.60 30.35 20.87
C GLU A 499 1.44 29.26 20.19
N SER A 500 1.65 29.37 18.87
CA SER A 500 2.56 28.49 18.13
C SER A 500 3.25 29.22 16.97
N GLN A 501 4.49 28.82 16.67
CA GLN A 501 5.29 29.35 15.56
C GLN A 501 6.00 28.20 14.84
N PHE A 502 5.98 28.26 13.50
CA PHE A 502 6.50 27.22 12.62
C PHE A 502 7.70 27.73 11.83
N PHE A 503 8.78 26.95 11.79
CA PHE A 503 9.98 27.23 11.01
C PHE A 503 10.32 26.02 10.13
N GLY A 504 10.89 26.28 8.94
CA GLY A 504 11.33 25.21 8.04
C GLY A 504 10.20 24.51 7.26
N LEU A 505 8.94 24.92 7.40
CA LEU A 505 7.77 24.27 6.78
C LEU A 505 7.91 24.09 5.25
N LYS A 506 8.46 25.08 4.54
CA LYS A 506 8.66 25.04 3.10
C LYS A 506 10.08 24.64 2.67
N ASN A 507 10.99 24.47 3.63
CA ASN A 507 12.37 24.11 3.35
C ASN A 507 12.51 22.59 3.38
N ARG A 508 12.91 21.98 2.28
CA ARG A 508 13.08 20.53 2.15
C ARG A 508 14.27 20.02 2.97
N ASP A 509 15.32 20.83 3.08
CA ASP A 509 16.64 20.41 3.55
C ASP A 509 16.87 20.63 5.06
N THR A 510 15.94 21.31 5.76
CA THR A 510 16.04 21.57 7.20
C THR A 510 14.95 20.86 7.98
N SER A 511 15.10 20.69 9.29
CA SER A 511 14.01 20.21 10.16
C SER A 511 12.79 21.13 10.11
N LEU A 512 11.62 20.59 10.46
CA LEU A 512 10.47 21.39 10.86
C LEU A 512 10.60 21.68 12.35
N ILE A 513 10.60 22.95 12.72
CA ILE A 513 10.64 23.38 14.13
C ILE A 513 9.30 24.02 14.48
N ILE A 514 8.71 23.59 15.59
CA ILE A 514 7.45 24.12 16.10
C ILE A 514 7.66 24.56 17.55
N ASP A 515 7.69 25.87 17.77
CA ASP A 515 7.68 26.45 19.11
C ASP A 515 6.23 26.68 19.54
N TYR A 516 5.90 26.36 20.78
CA TYR A 516 4.55 26.58 21.29
C TYR A 516 4.50 26.93 22.78
N LYS A 517 3.45 27.64 23.17
CA LYS A 517 3.02 27.84 24.56
C LYS A 517 1.74 27.08 24.78
N PHE A 518 1.60 26.49 25.95
CA PHE A 518 0.42 25.71 26.28
C PHE A 518 -0.02 25.86 27.72
N ASN A 519 -1.28 25.50 27.92
CA ASN A 519 -1.84 25.17 29.22
C ASN A 519 -2.54 23.80 29.15
N LEU A 520 -2.52 23.09 30.27
CA LEU A 520 -3.07 21.76 30.42
C LEU A 520 -3.82 21.68 31.74
N GLU A 521 -5.14 21.71 31.63
CA GLU A 521 -6.06 21.70 32.77
C GLU A 521 -6.36 20.27 33.24
N ASP A 522 -6.67 20.13 34.53
CA ASP A 522 -7.10 18.88 35.18
C ASP A 522 -6.20 17.66 34.92
N TYR A 523 -4.91 17.90 34.66
CA TYR A 523 -3.93 16.84 34.43
C TYR A 523 -3.09 16.53 35.67
N SER A 524 -2.86 17.54 36.52
CA SER A 524 -2.33 17.34 37.85
C SER A 524 -3.49 17.10 38.82
N LYS A 525 -3.26 16.28 39.85
CA LYS A 525 -4.25 16.05 40.91
C LYS A 525 -3.63 16.35 42.26
N THR A 526 -4.27 17.20 43.05
CA THR A 526 -3.86 17.46 44.44
C THR A 526 -4.82 16.78 45.41
N VAL A 527 -4.29 15.98 46.34
CA VAL A 527 -5.03 15.35 47.43
C VAL A 527 -4.31 15.69 48.73
N ASP A 528 -5.02 16.32 49.66
CA ASP A 528 -4.45 16.92 50.87
C ASP A 528 -3.29 17.90 50.56
N SER A 529 -2.06 17.48 50.86
CA SER A 529 -0.84 18.27 50.64
C SER A 529 0.04 17.74 49.51
N GLU A 530 -0.41 16.69 48.81
CA GLU A 530 0.36 15.99 47.78
C GLU A 530 -0.24 16.23 46.40
N THR A 531 0.60 16.67 45.47
CA THR A 531 0.26 16.85 44.06
C THR A 531 0.94 15.78 43.23
N TYR A 532 0.14 15.14 42.37
CA TYR A 532 0.54 14.06 41.48
C TYR A 532 0.61 14.61 40.06
N VAL A 533 1.76 14.44 39.39
CA VAL A 533 1.99 14.95 38.03
C VAL A 533 2.58 13.83 37.16
N ASN A 534 1.98 13.55 36.01
CA ASN A 534 2.52 12.61 35.03
C ASN A 534 3.45 13.36 34.07
N LEU A 535 4.70 12.92 33.91
CA LEU A 535 5.62 13.55 32.96
C LEU A 535 5.62 12.87 31.57
N ASN A 536 4.93 11.73 31.42
CA ASN A 536 4.77 11.04 30.14
C ASN A 536 3.59 11.64 29.36
N LEU A 537 3.83 12.85 28.83
CA LEU A 537 2.85 13.60 28.04
C LEU A 537 2.54 12.87 26.72
N ASP A 538 3.58 12.45 26.00
CA ASP A 538 3.47 11.62 24.78
C ASP A 538 3.47 10.13 25.11
N ARG A 539 2.58 9.36 24.47
CA ARG A 539 2.29 7.96 24.82
C ARG A 539 2.28 7.03 23.61
N ASP A 540 3.30 7.17 22.78
CA ASP A 540 3.49 6.38 21.56
C ASP A 540 3.43 4.88 21.84
N PHE A 541 2.82 4.15 20.92
CA PHE A 541 2.63 2.69 21.01
C PHE A 541 1.84 2.18 22.23
N LYS A 542 1.22 3.03 23.06
CA LYS A 542 0.45 2.60 24.25
C LYS A 542 -0.65 1.57 23.94
N ASN A 543 -1.28 1.70 22.77
CA ASN A 543 -2.35 0.82 22.30
C ASN A 543 -1.89 -0.12 21.17
N SER A 544 -0.57 -0.32 21.03
CA SER A 544 0.01 -1.10 19.94
C SER A 544 0.26 -2.57 20.29
N LYS A 545 -0.37 -3.10 21.34
CA LYS A 545 -0.27 -4.53 21.66
C LYS A 545 -0.86 -5.31 20.49
N LEU A 546 -0.15 -6.33 20.03
CA LEU A 546 -0.59 -7.27 19.02
C LEU A 546 -1.47 -8.34 19.66
N ASP A 547 -2.60 -8.64 19.03
CA ASP A 547 -3.29 -9.90 19.23
C ASP A 547 -2.56 -10.96 18.40
N ILE A 548 -1.92 -11.94 19.04
CA ILE A 548 -1.06 -12.90 18.32
C ILE A 548 -1.92 -13.94 17.61
N GLU A 549 -3.03 -14.37 18.24
CA GLU A 549 -3.90 -15.41 17.72
C GLU A 549 -4.71 -14.89 16.53
N GLU A 550 -5.25 -13.67 16.62
CA GLU A 550 -6.01 -13.05 15.52
C GLU A 550 -5.16 -12.81 14.26
N ARG A 551 -3.85 -12.60 14.42
CA ARG A 551 -2.95 -12.26 13.29
C ARG A 551 -2.50 -13.46 12.49
N LYS A 552 -2.59 -14.69 13.03
CA LYS A 552 -2.20 -15.94 12.33
C LYS A 552 -0.84 -15.84 11.63
N GLY A 553 0.16 -15.27 12.31
CA GLY A 553 1.52 -15.07 11.79
C GLY A 553 1.75 -13.87 10.87
N VAL A 554 0.70 -13.14 10.46
CA VAL A 554 0.84 -11.97 9.58
C VAL A 554 1.57 -10.83 10.29
N GLY A 555 2.71 -10.41 9.75
CA GLY A 555 3.58 -9.35 10.28
C GLY A 555 2.88 -8.01 10.51
N ARG A 556 3.46 -7.16 11.36
CA ARG A 556 3.02 -5.76 11.53
C ARG A 556 3.90 -4.85 10.69
N LYS A 557 3.29 -4.19 9.71
CA LYS A 557 3.95 -3.22 8.84
C LYS A 557 4.08 -1.86 9.53
N PHE A 558 5.19 -1.18 9.26
CA PHE A 558 5.46 0.22 9.56
C PHE A 558 5.88 0.90 8.26
N ASP A 559 5.41 2.13 8.03
CA ASP A 559 5.68 2.87 6.80
C ASP A 559 7.14 3.34 6.72
N HIS A 560 7.77 3.56 7.89
CA HIS A 560 9.18 3.91 8.00
C HIS A 560 9.76 3.53 9.37
N THR A 561 11.09 3.49 9.44
CA THR A 561 11.83 3.40 10.71
C THR A 561 11.73 4.72 11.49
N THR A 562 11.89 4.71 12.81
CA THR A 562 11.78 5.92 13.66
C THR A 562 12.71 5.87 14.87
N ASP A 563 13.23 7.03 15.26
CA ASP A 563 14.01 7.24 16.49
C ASP A 563 13.56 8.55 17.18
N ASN A 564 12.52 8.47 18.02
CA ASN A 564 11.94 9.64 18.67
C ASN A 564 12.54 9.89 20.06
N TYR A 565 12.69 11.17 20.40
CA TYR A 565 13.20 11.64 21.67
C TYR A 565 12.26 12.68 22.27
N TYR A 566 11.93 12.53 23.55
CA TYR A 566 11.07 13.43 24.29
C TYR A 566 11.75 13.80 25.60
N GLU A 567 11.75 15.06 25.95
CA GLU A 567 12.29 15.56 27.20
C GLU A 567 11.31 16.52 27.86
N VAL A 568 10.91 16.20 29.09
CA VAL A 568 9.93 16.98 29.86
C VAL A 568 10.57 17.47 31.15
N GLU A 569 10.80 18.77 31.24
CA GLU A 569 11.25 19.46 32.43
C GLU A 569 10.07 19.99 33.24
N PHE A 570 9.95 19.54 34.49
CA PHE A 570 8.98 20.02 35.45
C PHE A 570 9.66 20.81 36.57
N LYS A 571 9.33 22.10 36.67
CA LYS A 571 9.84 22.99 37.74
C LYS A 571 9.12 22.71 39.05
N ILE A 572 9.90 22.37 40.07
CA ILE A 572 9.38 22.09 41.42
C ILE A 572 8.86 23.41 42.03
N PRO A 573 7.60 23.48 42.49
CA PRO A 573 7.10 24.68 43.14
C PRO A 573 7.91 25.02 44.40
N LYS A 574 8.22 26.31 44.59
CA LYS A 574 8.91 26.81 45.80
C LYS A 574 8.17 26.34 47.06
N GLY A 575 8.92 25.97 48.10
CA GLY A 575 8.35 25.46 49.35
C GLY A 575 7.78 24.03 49.27
N SER A 576 7.99 23.31 48.16
CA SER A 576 7.60 21.90 48.03
C SER A 576 8.79 20.96 48.16
N LYS A 577 8.53 19.73 48.58
CA LYS A 577 9.48 18.62 48.59
C LYS A 577 9.00 17.51 47.66
N VAL A 578 9.86 16.99 46.81
CA VAL A 578 9.57 15.76 46.03
C VAL A 578 9.61 14.56 46.98
N THR A 579 8.52 13.79 47.03
CA THR A 579 8.42 12.59 47.88
C THR A 579 8.53 11.28 47.10
N TYR A 580 8.28 11.32 45.79
CA TYR A 580 8.44 10.18 44.90
C TYR A 580 8.83 10.63 43.50
N VAL A 581 9.83 9.95 42.94
CA VAL A 581 10.19 9.97 41.52
C VAL A 581 10.13 8.52 41.04
N PRO A 582 9.49 8.22 39.89
CA PRO A 582 9.43 6.87 39.37
C PRO A 582 10.81 6.29 39.04
N ASP A 583 10.90 4.97 39.09
CA ASP A 583 12.08 4.26 38.60
C ASP A 583 12.23 4.39 37.08
N ASN A 584 13.48 4.32 36.61
CA ASN A 584 13.77 4.28 35.17
C ASN A 584 13.24 2.99 34.54
N ALA A 585 12.79 3.07 33.29
CA ALA A 585 12.27 1.92 32.56
C ALA A 585 12.93 1.82 31.18
N MET A 586 13.32 0.62 30.76
CA MET A 586 13.88 0.39 29.42
C MET A 586 13.51 -0.98 28.87
N PHE A 587 13.47 -1.09 27.55
CA PHE A 587 13.42 -2.35 26.81
C PHE A 587 14.19 -2.12 25.51
N GLU A 588 15.05 -3.04 25.09
CA GLU A 588 15.83 -2.88 23.87
C GLU A 588 16.10 -4.21 23.20
N ASN A 589 16.05 -4.20 21.87
CA ASN A 589 16.62 -5.22 20.99
C ASN A 589 17.07 -4.52 19.68
N GLU A 590 17.50 -5.26 18.66
CA GLU A 590 18.01 -4.64 17.43
C GLU A 590 16.94 -3.88 16.64
N GLN A 591 15.65 -4.24 16.75
CA GLN A 591 14.58 -3.71 15.90
C GLN A 591 13.65 -2.73 16.59
N PHE A 592 13.51 -2.74 17.92
CA PHE A 592 12.65 -1.80 18.62
C PHE A 592 13.02 -1.71 20.10
N GLY A 593 12.70 -0.54 20.69
CA GLY A 593 12.97 -0.34 22.09
C GLY A 593 12.54 1.02 22.60
N PHE A 594 12.73 1.19 23.91
CA PHE A 594 12.59 2.47 24.58
C PHE A 594 13.48 2.57 25.81
N SER A 595 13.76 3.81 26.21
CA SER A 595 14.36 4.15 27.50
C SER A 595 13.66 5.38 28.06
N ILE A 596 13.16 5.30 29.29
CA ILE A 596 12.60 6.40 30.08
C ILE A 596 13.47 6.58 31.32
N LYS A 597 14.05 7.78 31.49
CA LYS A 597 14.90 8.14 32.61
C LYS A 597 14.36 9.38 33.32
N TYR A 598 14.35 9.35 34.66
CA TYR A 598 14.02 10.49 35.50
C TYR A 598 15.29 11.01 36.19
N GLU A 599 15.52 12.32 36.09
CA GLU A 599 16.63 13.01 36.74
C GLU A 599 16.07 14.11 37.65
N GLN A 600 16.43 14.09 38.93
CA GLN A 600 15.99 15.11 39.90
C GLN A 600 17.15 16.00 40.32
N THR A 601 16.90 17.31 40.34
CA THR A 601 17.74 18.33 40.99
C THR A 601 16.95 19.01 42.12
N ALA A 602 17.53 20.01 42.78
CA ALA A 602 16.82 20.80 43.77
C ALA A 602 15.65 21.63 43.18
N GLU A 603 15.74 22.01 41.90
CA GLU A 603 14.80 22.95 41.27
C GLU A 603 13.82 22.30 40.28
N LYS A 604 14.18 21.15 39.72
CA LYS A 604 13.39 20.48 38.67
C LYS A 604 13.53 18.97 38.68
N ILE A 605 12.54 18.31 38.08
CA ILE A 605 12.58 16.91 37.64
C ILE A 605 12.54 16.91 36.11
N THR A 606 13.44 16.17 35.47
CA THR A 606 13.48 15.98 34.02
C THR A 606 13.18 14.53 33.69
N LEU A 607 12.21 14.29 32.81
CA LEU A 607 11.99 13.01 32.15
C LEU A 607 12.68 13.04 30.77
N LYS A 608 13.49 12.04 30.46
CA LYS A 608 14.08 11.81 29.13
C LYS A 608 13.59 10.47 28.60
N LYS A 609 12.90 10.48 27.46
CA LYS A 609 12.30 9.31 26.82
C LYS A 609 12.81 9.17 25.40
N ASN A 610 13.40 8.04 25.07
CA ASN A 610 13.70 7.64 23.69
C ASN A 610 12.87 6.41 23.33
N ILE A 611 12.34 6.36 22.10
CA ILE A 611 11.59 5.22 21.55
C ILE A 611 12.02 5.05 20.10
N TYR A 612 12.35 3.83 19.68
CA TYR A 612 12.69 3.54 18.30
C TYR A 612 11.98 2.28 17.76
N VAL A 613 11.77 2.29 16.45
CA VAL A 613 11.42 1.12 15.63
C VAL A 613 12.34 1.15 14.40
N ASP A 614 13.24 0.20 14.29
CA ASP A 614 14.29 0.07 13.28
C ASP A 614 13.99 -1.07 12.29
N THR A 615 12.71 -1.25 11.97
CA THR A 615 12.24 -2.22 10.99
C THR A 615 10.98 -1.69 10.31
N LEU A 616 10.77 -2.05 9.05
CA LEU A 616 9.50 -1.82 8.35
C LEU A 616 8.47 -2.91 8.66
N MET A 617 8.90 -4.01 9.28
CA MET A 617 8.01 -5.12 9.60
C MET A 617 8.47 -5.84 10.88
N VAL A 618 7.57 -5.91 11.86
CA VAL A 618 7.73 -6.81 13.01
C VAL A 618 7.11 -8.13 12.61
N GLU A 619 7.95 -9.16 12.48
CA GLU A 619 7.53 -10.52 12.12
C GLU A 619 7.01 -11.31 13.33
N GLU A 620 6.32 -12.42 13.07
CA GLU A 620 5.69 -13.27 14.10
C GLU A 620 6.66 -13.65 15.23
N ALA A 621 7.90 -13.99 14.88
CA ALA A 621 8.95 -14.36 15.83
C ALA A 621 9.22 -13.29 16.91
N LEU A 622 8.86 -12.03 16.65
CA LEU A 622 9.08 -10.90 17.54
C LEU A 622 7.80 -10.38 18.22
N PHE A 623 6.63 -10.99 17.97
CA PHE A 623 5.37 -10.51 18.55
C PHE A 623 5.36 -10.54 20.08
N GLU A 624 5.90 -11.60 20.68
CA GLU A 624 6.00 -11.72 22.13
C GLU A 624 6.91 -10.65 22.74
N GLU A 625 8.04 -10.35 22.08
CA GLU A 625 8.95 -9.28 22.49
C GLU A 625 8.31 -7.91 22.34
N TRP A 626 7.63 -7.66 21.21
CA TRP A 626 6.89 -6.43 20.97
C TRP A 626 5.82 -6.22 22.05
N ASN A 627 5.05 -7.25 22.38
CA ASN A 627 4.02 -7.20 23.41
C ASN A 627 4.61 -6.98 24.82
N LYS A 628 5.77 -7.56 25.13
CA LYS A 628 6.51 -7.29 26.37
C LYS A 628 6.95 -5.83 26.43
N MET A 629 7.50 -5.29 25.34
CA MET A 629 7.90 -3.88 25.22
C MET A 629 6.70 -2.96 25.44
N VAL A 630 5.60 -3.14 24.70
CA VAL A 630 4.38 -2.33 24.81
C VAL A 630 3.79 -2.40 26.23
N LYS A 631 3.78 -3.58 26.87
CA LYS A 631 3.31 -3.72 28.26
C LYS A 631 4.18 -2.92 29.23
N LYS A 632 5.51 -3.00 29.10
CA LYS A 632 6.45 -2.26 29.96
C LYS A 632 6.31 -0.75 29.74
N LEU A 633 6.22 -0.31 28.49
CA LEU A 633 5.99 1.08 28.10
C LEU A 633 4.67 1.62 28.65
N LYS A 634 3.57 0.87 28.50
CA LYS A 634 2.24 1.22 29.03
C LYS A 634 2.22 1.35 30.55
N ASN A 635 3.02 0.57 31.27
CA ASN A 635 3.17 0.71 32.71
C ASN A 635 3.95 1.97 33.07
N ALA A 636 5.09 2.22 32.42
CA ALA A 636 5.88 3.43 32.62
C ALA A 636 5.07 4.71 32.35
N TYR A 637 4.20 4.72 31.33
CA TYR A 637 3.31 5.85 31.03
C TYR A 637 2.28 6.19 32.12
N LYS A 638 2.02 5.27 33.06
CA LYS A 638 1.10 5.52 34.18
C LYS A 638 1.79 6.14 35.38
N GLU A 639 3.12 6.12 35.43
CA GLU A 639 3.90 6.64 36.55
C GLU A 639 3.72 8.15 36.71
N VAL A 640 3.67 8.59 37.96
CA VAL A 640 3.50 9.99 38.36
C VAL A 640 4.55 10.36 39.37
N ILE A 641 5.08 11.59 39.29
CA ILE A 641 5.87 12.17 40.37
C ILE A 641 4.92 12.64 41.47
N ILE A 642 5.39 12.63 42.73
CA ILE A 642 4.64 13.15 43.87
C ILE A 642 5.44 14.29 44.51
N ILE A 643 4.81 15.44 44.62
CA ILE A 643 5.35 16.61 45.33
C ILE A 643 4.45 16.94 46.51
N LYS A 644 5.07 17.27 47.64
CA LYS A 644 4.39 17.61 48.88
C LYS A 644 4.67 19.06 49.24
N LYS A 645 3.63 19.87 49.41
CA LYS A 645 3.78 21.22 49.98
C LYS A 645 4.22 21.10 51.44
N ASN A 646 5.25 21.84 51.84
CA ASN A 646 5.62 21.93 53.24
C ASN A 646 4.44 22.58 54.01
N LYS A 647 4.03 21.96 55.12
CA LYS A 647 3.15 22.64 56.07
C LYS A 647 3.98 23.72 56.76
N ASN A 648 3.64 24.99 56.51
CA ASN A 648 4.26 26.23 57.00
C ASN A 648 5.26 26.88 56.02
N GLU A 649 4.71 27.74 55.15
CA GLU A 649 5.09 29.17 55.04
C GLU A 649 3.82 29.99 54.81
#